data_AF-A0A2U8U0C8-F1
#
_entry.id   AF-A0A2U8U0C8-F1
#
_cell.length_a   1.000
_cell.length_b   1.000
_cell.length_c   1.000
_cell.angle_alpha   90.00
_cell.angle_beta   90.00
_cell.angle_gamma   90.00
#
_symmetry.space_group_name_H-M   'P 1'
#
loop_
_entity.id
_entity.type
_entity.pdbx_description
1 polymer ?
#
loop_
_entity_poly.entity_id
_entity_poly.type
_entity_poly.pdbx_seq_one_letter_code
_entity_poly.pdbx_strand_id
1 'polypeptide(L)'
;MQMKAEEKVVSPSQFMRQIRPELYSDSTSSVKHQLKAEVLSHHLDTITERNQTHDFELFCRKLCERTICPNLRPATGPEGGGDSKADTETSPVSDEISKLTFIGMANSGSERWAFAFSAKKTWADKARSDVDGIVATDRDYKKIFFVTSRAARAKDRARVEDELTRKHGVQVIIHDRAWIINEVIDKNRRDLAFNYLRIGEETSDLDLGPSDYSRKQQLADIEQELADPSTFVGMKMQRASEALVAAKLARELELPRTDVDGRFVRAVRLADDGGTHRQQLNARYESLWTAFWWFDDIKAIVDGYDGFEALVIGNEHATNLEMLCNLAQLLFNTVIHEHLTSEQVRLEPRIARLSSRLAELASDSSRPNNALEAKTSLLTIQLNEALIAGEPERISSLWPQFADILVEADGLGEFDAKRLVRLIEVFGQVAGKDRGYRNLVDQLSDFVSKRTGEVQGAVVLLNRAKQLDFDENMEMIRLLGKAARLLSKKEHAENLVDALLQLSVAYQSAGLLWAARASCTSAAATLFIEGEENGELPSTLFPTLMNAAWQAVQLKHFPELLGMVQIARGCLNALPLDDKSKSRAAAQLKDFDMVLACQLTNLSSEEIPRLELIPDILEGLDLNISRFTLLYLLGYEDALRQEGWVPESESPKDVQSFFNQLAGQPAGDAHWRPSIFNDQNTQVFVTSVLGVQVNVIHEPTDTGITVAEAIAGTVEAFFATAFELGAFAHAERFDVTVVDASIARFEVTADLDRMRATVRWPNDVFPGTPSVHGDFLSMLLEVAAIIFSATCTAKNFKEAADRLFKTDAAMERVAMIGSLCISRQRIFDGVSRLNSWDKRSPKRFEAKLERPQVRREPRPAREETQAKDEILDEREFPTLTDHRNVKVRSVIDVHLWDRAGWMGIAYGVVNPMAPPFIAIMFKDRDAAVKIFERWRERFGTVDKEEEIHVGIVRRFSIEHPTHYGMVITSKIPRDQGDLQVAMLASRSLTMEPADDVNLTRFLDDYKKAGAYLLMPVVMVPGQPPQFIDGIYLLKRSLQVKDASDVGPNDLENMFLQPRGFGHKHT
;
A
#
# COMPACT_ATOMS: atom_id res chain seq x y z
N MET A 1 -11.40 -19.88 13.50
CA MET A 1 -10.77 -21.15 13.04
C MET A 1 -11.16 -21.41 11.60
N GLN A 2 -10.45 -20.81 10.65
CA GLN A 2 -10.45 -21.28 9.27
C GLN A 2 -9.38 -22.37 9.18
N MET A 3 -9.74 -23.51 8.61
CA MET A 3 -8.81 -24.60 8.32
C MET A 3 -7.67 -24.02 7.46
N LYS A 4 -6.44 -24.00 7.99
CA LYS A 4 -5.23 -23.80 7.17
C LYS A 4 -5.27 -24.87 6.08
N ALA A 5 -5.26 -24.44 4.81
CA ALA A 5 -5.05 -25.34 3.70
C ALA A 5 -3.72 -26.08 3.93
N GLU A 6 -3.69 -27.39 3.68
CA GLU A 6 -2.45 -28.17 3.67
C GLU A 6 -1.44 -27.48 2.73
N GLU A 7 -0.36 -26.94 3.31
CA GLU A 7 0.72 -26.30 2.55
C GLU A 7 1.36 -27.36 1.65
N LYS A 8 1.08 -27.25 0.35
CA LYS A 8 1.68 -28.10 -0.67
C LYS A 8 3.15 -27.71 -0.76
N VAL A 9 4.06 -28.65 -0.52
CA VAL A 9 5.52 -28.44 -0.69
C VAL A 9 5.77 -27.96 -2.13
N VAL A 10 6.22 -26.71 -2.27
CA VAL A 10 6.48 -26.06 -3.58
C VAL A 10 7.70 -26.72 -4.22
N SER A 11 7.64 -27.07 -5.50
CA SER A 11 8.81 -27.66 -6.18
C SER A 11 9.89 -26.60 -6.45
N PRO A 12 11.18 -26.97 -6.55
CA PRO A 12 12.26 -26.04 -6.84
C PRO A 12 11.99 -25.12 -8.05
N SER A 13 11.48 -25.67 -9.14
CA SER A 13 11.16 -24.93 -10.38
C SER A 13 10.04 -23.92 -10.18
N GLN A 14 9.00 -24.27 -9.42
CA GLN A 14 7.92 -23.34 -9.08
C GLN A 14 8.43 -22.22 -8.17
N PHE A 15 9.24 -22.54 -7.17
CA PHE A 15 9.84 -21.56 -6.29
C PHE A 15 10.70 -20.56 -7.08
N MET A 16 11.61 -21.05 -7.91
CA MET A 16 12.49 -20.20 -8.72
C MET A 16 11.71 -19.33 -9.73
N ARG A 17 10.64 -19.87 -10.34
CA ARG A 17 9.78 -19.10 -11.23
C ARG A 17 9.03 -17.98 -10.51
N GLN A 18 8.68 -18.16 -9.23
CA GLN A 18 8.05 -17.12 -8.42
C GLN A 18 9.03 -15.98 -8.09
N ILE A 19 10.28 -16.31 -7.75
CA ILE A 19 11.27 -15.30 -7.34
C ILE A 19 12.01 -14.65 -8.51
N ARG A 20 12.16 -15.36 -9.64
CA ARG A 20 12.94 -14.94 -10.82
C ARG A 20 12.21 -15.35 -12.12
N PRO A 21 10.99 -14.84 -12.36
CA PRO A 21 10.20 -15.20 -13.54
C PRO A 21 10.90 -14.86 -14.86
N GLU A 22 11.79 -13.88 -14.85
CA GLU A 22 12.54 -13.45 -16.04
C GLU A 22 13.52 -14.50 -16.57
N LEU A 23 13.84 -15.55 -15.80
CA LEU A 23 14.68 -16.67 -16.27
C LEU A 23 13.90 -17.74 -17.06
N TYR A 24 12.59 -17.63 -17.12
CA TYR A 24 11.70 -18.58 -17.79
C TYR A 24 11.09 -17.94 -19.05
N SER A 25 10.35 -18.76 -19.82
CA SER A 25 9.71 -18.35 -21.06
C SER A 25 8.62 -17.31 -20.80
N ASP A 26 8.64 -16.22 -21.56
CA ASP A 26 7.62 -15.15 -21.54
C ASP A 26 6.56 -15.30 -22.65
N SER A 27 6.60 -16.42 -23.38
CA SER A 27 5.68 -16.71 -24.49
C SER A 27 4.33 -17.28 -24.03
N THR A 28 3.26 -16.93 -24.76
CA THR A 28 1.89 -17.43 -24.52
C THR A 28 1.35 -18.15 -25.76
N SER A 29 0.41 -19.10 -25.64
CA SER A 29 -0.16 -19.76 -26.82
C SER A 29 -1.39 -19.03 -27.35
N SER A 30 -1.44 -18.78 -28.66
CA SER A 30 -2.59 -18.24 -29.37
C SER A 30 -3.00 -19.14 -30.53
N VAL A 31 -4.28 -19.06 -30.91
CA VAL A 31 -4.87 -19.93 -31.94
C VAL A 31 -4.83 -19.20 -33.28
N LYS A 32 -4.17 -19.79 -34.29
CA LYS A 32 -4.15 -19.28 -35.68
C LYS A 32 -4.74 -20.28 -36.67
N HIS A 33 -5.32 -19.75 -37.75
CA HIS A 33 -5.92 -20.52 -38.84
C HIS A 33 -4.97 -20.59 -40.05
N GLN A 34 -4.56 -21.80 -40.46
CA GLN A 34 -3.74 -22.03 -41.65
C GLN A 34 -4.61 -22.40 -42.86
N LEU A 35 -4.37 -21.72 -43.99
CA LEU A 35 -5.03 -22.02 -45.27
C LEU A 35 -4.10 -21.62 -46.42
N LYS A 36 -3.86 -22.55 -47.36
CA LYS A 36 -3.08 -22.32 -48.59
C LYS A 36 -3.96 -21.77 -49.72
N ALA A 37 -3.40 -20.91 -50.56
CA ALA A 37 -4.12 -20.24 -51.64
C ALA A 37 -4.67 -21.22 -52.69
N GLU A 38 -3.94 -22.31 -52.97
CA GLU A 38 -4.34 -23.34 -53.94
C GLU A 38 -5.59 -24.09 -53.46
N VAL A 39 -5.66 -24.38 -52.16
CA VAL A 39 -6.79 -25.05 -51.52
C VAL A 39 -8.03 -24.16 -51.59
N LEU A 40 -7.89 -22.88 -51.23
CA LEU A 40 -8.97 -21.90 -51.34
C LEU A 40 -9.43 -21.74 -52.80
N SER A 41 -8.51 -21.59 -53.75
CA SER A 41 -8.83 -21.42 -55.18
C SER A 41 -9.59 -22.61 -55.76
N HIS A 42 -9.16 -23.83 -55.43
CA HIS A 42 -9.86 -25.06 -55.85
C HIS A 42 -11.25 -25.17 -55.21
N HIS A 43 -11.36 -24.81 -53.92
CA HIS A 43 -12.64 -24.77 -53.23
C HIS A 43 -13.61 -23.80 -53.91
N LEU A 44 -13.17 -22.58 -54.22
CA LEU A 44 -13.98 -21.55 -54.88
C LEU A 44 -14.48 -21.97 -56.28
N ASP A 45 -13.71 -22.79 -57.00
CA ASP A 45 -14.07 -23.24 -58.35
C ASP A 45 -15.13 -24.37 -58.36
N THR A 46 -15.27 -25.11 -57.27
CA THR A 46 -16.12 -26.31 -57.18
C THR A 46 -17.33 -26.14 -56.27
N ILE A 47 -17.59 -24.92 -55.76
CA ILE A 47 -18.73 -24.59 -54.87
C ILE A 47 -20.08 -25.12 -55.39
N THR A 48 -20.36 -24.88 -56.67
CA THR A 48 -21.62 -25.30 -57.32
C THR A 48 -21.73 -26.81 -57.45
N GLU A 49 -20.60 -27.51 -57.61
CA GLU A 49 -20.56 -28.98 -57.73
C GLU A 49 -20.77 -29.65 -56.37
N ARG A 50 -20.48 -28.94 -55.27
CA ARG A 50 -20.64 -29.39 -53.88
C ARG A 50 -21.93 -28.92 -53.21
N ASN A 51 -22.78 -28.17 -53.91
CA ASN A 51 -23.99 -27.56 -53.38
C ASN A 51 -23.77 -26.59 -52.18
N GLN A 52 -22.62 -25.89 -52.15
CA GLN A 52 -22.23 -24.98 -51.05
C GLN A 52 -22.45 -23.49 -51.37
N THR A 53 -23.41 -23.18 -52.26
CA THR A 53 -23.65 -21.80 -52.70
C THR A 53 -24.06 -20.88 -51.55
N HIS A 54 -24.83 -21.38 -50.59
CA HIS A 54 -25.24 -20.63 -49.40
C HIS A 54 -24.06 -20.33 -48.45
N ASP A 55 -23.19 -21.32 -48.19
CA ASP A 55 -21.97 -21.13 -47.40
C ASP A 55 -21.06 -20.06 -48.04
N PHE A 56 -21.00 -20.03 -49.37
CA PHE A 56 -20.25 -19.03 -50.13
C PHE A 56 -20.84 -17.62 -50.03
N GLU A 57 -22.17 -17.48 -50.10
CA GLU A 57 -22.85 -16.20 -49.90
C GLU A 57 -22.61 -15.66 -48.49
N LEU A 58 -22.73 -16.52 -47.47
CA LEU A 58 -22.45 -16.16 -46.08
C LEU A 58 -20.99 -15.74 -45.88
N PHE A 59 -20.05 -16.48 -46.46
CA PHE A 59 -18.64 -16.17 -46.45
C PHE A 59 -18.35 -14.83 -47.15
N CYS A 60 -18.90 -14.59 -48.35
CA CYS A 60 -18.71 -13.33 -49.09
C CYS A 60 -19.29 -12.14 -48.34
N ARG A 61 -20.45 -12.31 -47.68
CA ARG A 61 -21.00 -11.28 -46.81
C ARG A 61 -20.05 -10.94 -45.67
N LYS A 62 -19.56 -11.95 -44.93
CA LYS A 62 -18.64 -11.77 -43.80
C LYS A 62 -17.29 -11.20 -44.22
N LEU A 63 -16.83 -11.56 -45.42
CA LEU A 63 -15.65 -10.96 -46.02
C LEU A 63 -15.91 -9.48 -46.33
N CYS A 64 -17.01 -9.14 -47.02
CA CYS A 64 -17.37 -7.75 -47.31
C CYS A 64 -17.62 -6.91 -46.05
N GLU A 65 -18.19 -7.49 -44.97
CA GLU A 65 -18.32 -6.85 -43.66
C GLU A 65 -16.95 -6.38 -43.12
N ARG A 66 -15.90 -7.18 -43.34
CA ARG A 66 -14.55 -6.90 -42.82
C ARG A 66 -13.66 -6.13 -43.79
N THR A 67 -14.04 -6.01 -45.06
CA THR A 67 -13.18 -5.45 -46.12
C THR A 67 -13.75 -4.21 -46.81
N ILE A 68 -15.07 -4.12 -46.94
CA ILE A 68 -15.75 -3.08 -47.74
C ILE A 68 -16.68 -2.24 -46.85
N CYS A 69 -17.57 -2.85 -46.08
CA CYS A 69 -18.49 -2.14 -45.21
C CYS A 69 -19.01 -3.04 -44.08
N PRO A 70 -18.79 -2.72 -42.80
CA PRO A 70 -19.21 -3.55 -41.66
C PRO A 70 -20.72 -3.70 -41.47
N ASN A 71 -21.55 -2.92 -42.18
CA ASN A 71 -22.95 -2.71 -41.86
C ASN A 71 -23.92 -3.47 -42.78
N LEU A 72 -23.60 -4.71 -43.17
CA LEU A 72 -24.42 -5.47 -44.13
C LEU A 72 -25.62 -6.17 -43.46
N ARG A 73 -26.82 -6.07 -44.06
CA ARG A 73 -28.03 -6.75 -43.56
C ARG A 73 -28.10 -8.21 -44.02
N PRO A 74 -28.34 -9.19 -43.13
CA PRO A 74 -28.73 -10.53 -43.56
C PRO A 74 -30.06 -10.49 -44.33
N ALA A 75 -30.17 -11.21 -45.44
CA ALA A 75 -31.46 -11.42 -46.09
C ALA A 75 -32.35 -12.31 -45.19
N THR A 76 -33.36 -11.73 -44.54
CA THR A 76 -34.32 -12.48 -43.73
C THR A 76 -35.72 -12.42 -44.36
N GLY A 77 -36.11 -13.52 -45.01
CA GLY A 77 -37.46 -13.81 -45.54
C GLY A 77 -37.48 -15.18 -46.23
N PRO A 78 -38.61 -15.91 -46.29
CA PRO A 78 -38.68 -17.19 -46.99
C PRO A 78 -38.35 -17.02 -48.48
N GLU A 79 -37.56 -17.94 -49.05
CA GLU A 79 -37.13 -17.91 -50.45
C GLU A 79 -38.34 -17.92 -51.40
N GLY A 80 -38.78 -16.72 -51.80
CA GLY A 80 -39.92 -16.52 -52.68
C GLY A 80 -40.83 -15.37 -52.23
N GLY A 81 -40.36 -14.12 -52.35
CA GLY A 81 -41.23 -12.94 -52.25
C GLY A 81 -40.72 -11.80 -51.36
N GLY A 82 -39.46 -11.37 -51.52
CA GLY A 82 -38.93 -10.15 -50.89
C GLY A 82 -38.62 -9.07 -51.93
N ASP A 83 -38.96 -7.82 -51.61
CA ASP A 83 -38.91 -6.65 -52.51
C ASP A 83 -37.47 -6.13 -52.79
N SER A 84 -36.43 -6.68 -52.15
CA SER A 84 -35.08 -6.10 -52.18
C SER A 84 -34.16 -6.56 -53.31
N LYS A 85 -34.41 -7.70 -53.99
CA LYS A 85 -33.62 -8.32 -55.11
C LYS A 85 -32.07 -8.33 -55.03
N ALA A 86 -31.45 -7.77 -53.99
CA ALA A 86 -30.05 -7.83 -53.62
C ALA A 86 -29.83 -8.94 -52.57
N ASP A 87 -28.67 -9.59 -52.58
CA ASP A 87 -28.32 -10.63 -51.61
C ASP A 87 -28.02 -10.04 -50.22
N THR A 88 -27.48 -8.82 -50.18
CA THR A 88 -27.37 -7.98 -48.96
C THR A 88 -27.23 -6.49 -49.33
N GLU A 89 -27.47 -5.60 -48.38
CA GLU A 89 -27.33 -4.15 -48.54
C GLU A 89 -26.81 -3.50 -47.27
N THR A 90 -26.25 -2.30 -47.39
CA THR A 90 -25.77 -1.52 -46.23
C THR A 90 -26.93 -1.01 -45.39
N SER A 91 -26.77 -1.11 -44.07
CA SER A 91 -27.57 -0.39 -43.08
C SER A 91 -26.94 0.96 -42.77
N PRO A 92 -27.74 2.02 -42.61
CA PRO A 92 -27.25 3.25 -42.01
C PRO A 92 -26.70 2.96 -40.61
N VAL A 93 -25.54 3.53 -40.28
CA VAL A 93 -24.96 3.48 -38.92
C VAL A 93 -24.70 4.89 -38.42
N SER A 94 -24.59 5.03 -37.10
CA SER A 94 -24.30 6.32 -36.48
C SER A 94 -22.92 6.84 -36.87
N ASP A 95 -22.76 8.17 -36.84
CA ASP A 95 -21.49 8.84 -37.14
C ASP A 95 -20.34 8.38 -36.23
N GLU A 96 -20.62 7.97 -34.99
CA GLU A 96 -19.63 7.43 -34.07
C GLU A 96 -19.04 6.10 -34.57
N ILE A 97 -19.88 5.19 -35.07
CA ILE A 97 -19.42 3.91 -35.66
C ILE A 97 -18.60 4.19 -36.93
N SER A 98 -19.00 5.19 -37.72
CA SER A 98 -18.25 5.59 -38.92
C SER A 98 -16.88 6.22 -38.60
N LYS A 99 -16.71 6.87 -37.44
CA LYS A 99 -15.43 7.46 -37.00
C LYS A 99 -14.44 6.42 -36.48
N LEU A 100 -14.96 5.37 -35.82
CA LEU A 100 -14.13 4.30 -35.24
C LEU A 100 -13.71 3.24 -36.27
N THR A 101 -14.45 3.12 -37.38
CA THR A 101 -14.21 2.07 -38.38
C THR A 101 -13.36 2.59 -39.55
N PHE A 102 -12.04 2.40 -39.48
CA PHE A 102 -11.17 2.62 -40.65
C PHE A 102 -11.11 1.35 -41.51
N ILE A 103 -12.07 1.17 -42.42
CA ILE A 103 -12.06 0.10 -43.43
C ILE A 103 -12.29 0.70 -44.83
N GLY A 104 -11.20 0.83 -45.60
CA GLY A 104 -11.17 0.84 -47.07
C GLY A 104 -11.79 2.01 -47.84
N MET A 105 -12.98 2.50 -47.49
CA MET A 105 -13.68 3.59 -48.19
C MET A 105 -14.48 4.47 -47.22
N ALA A 106 -14.16 5.77 -47.18
CA ALA A 106 -14.93 6.76 -46.42
C ALA A 106 -16.37 6.88 -46.96
N ASN A 107 -17.34 7.10 -46.07
CA ASN A 107 -18.78 7.34 -46.31
C ASN A 107 -19.71 6.11 -46.42
N SER A 108 -19.27 4.90 -46.05
CA SER A 108 -20.14 3.71 -46.08
C SER A 108 -21.31 3.75 -45.07
N GLY A 109 -21.32 4.72 -44.14
CA GLY A 109 -22.41 4.92 -43.18
C GLY A 109 -23.57 5.78 -43.69
N SER A 110 -23.34 6.61 -44.72
CA SER A 110 -24.31 7.59 -45.25
C SER A 110 -24.90 7.21 -46.62
N GLU A 111 -24.22 6.37 -47.39
CA GLU A 111 -24.68 5.90 -48.71
C GLU A 111 -25.36 4.52 -48.63
N ARG A 112 -26.34 4.25 -49.51
CA ARG A 112 -26.89 2.91 -49.70
C ARG A 112 -26.11 2.14 -50.76
N TRP A 113 -25.50 1.03 -50.39
CA TRP A 113 -24.84 0.11 -51.33
C TRP A 113 -25.53 -1.25 -51.34
N ALA A 114 -25.61 -1.87 -52.52
CA ALA A 114 -26.15 -3.21 -52.69
C ALA A 114 -25.03 -4.21 -53.00
N PHE A 115 -25.22 -5.46 -52.59
CA PHE A 115 -24.27 -6.55 -52.80
C PHE A 115 -24.99 -7.75 -53.41
N ALA A 116 -24.34 -8.38 -54.38
CA ALA A 116 -24.75 -9.63 -54.98
C ALA A 116 -23.58 -10.61 -55.06
N PHE A 117 -23.85 -11.89 -54.85
CA PHE A 117 -22.84 -12.94 -54.75
C PHE A 117 -23.15 -14.09 -55.72
N SER A 118 -22.15 -14.60 -56.43
CA SER A 118 -22.39 -15.71 -57.36
C SER A 118 -21.23 -16.68 -57.54
N ALA A 119 -21.54 -17.97 -57.47
CA ALA A 119 -20.64 -19.06 -57.82
C ALA A 119 -20.86 -19.62 -59.25
N LYS A 120 -21.79 -19.06 -60.05
CA LYS A 120 -22.13 -19.58 -61.40
C LYS A 120 -20.98 -19.41 -62.40
N LYS A 121 -20.79 -20.38 -63.31
CA LYS A 121 -19.76 -20.32 -64.37
C LYS A 121 -19.99 -19.13 -65.32
N THR A 122 -21.24 -18.80 -65.64
CA THR A 122 -21.64 -17.63 -66.44
C THR A 122 -21.81 -16.37 -65.60
N TRP A 123 -20.75 -15.96 -64.88
CA TRP A 123 -20.80 -14.85 -63.91
C TRP A 123 -21.24 -13.52 -64.54
N ALA A 124 -20.87 -13.24 -65.79
CA ALA A 124 -21.19 -11.97 -66.46
C ALA A 124 -22.70 -11.82 -66.74
N ASP A 125 -23.38 -12.88 -67.15
CA ASP A 125 -24.82 -12.87 -67.39
C ASP A 125 -25.60 -12.76 -66.07
N LYS A 126 -25.09 -13.40 -65.01
CA LYS A 126 -25.65 -13.31 -63.67
C LYS A 126 -25.46 -11.91 -63.07
N ALA A 127 -24.29 -11.31 -63.23
CA ALA A 127 -24.04 -9.92 -62.82
C ALA A 127 -25.00 -8.94 -63.51
N ARG A 128 -25.25 -9.09 -64.83
CA ARG A 128 -26.24 -8.27 -65.54
C ARG A 128 -27.64 -8.45 -64.98
N SER A 129 -28.09 -9.70 -64.82
CA SER A 129 -29.43 -10.01 -64.30
C SER A 129 -29.63 -9.49 -62.87
N ASP A 130 -28.62 -9.61 -62.02
CA ASP A 130 -28.72 -9.22 -60.61
C ASP A 130 -28.65 -7.70 -60.46
N VAL A 131 -27.77 -7.02 -61.20
CA VAL A 131 -27.72 -5.55 -61.23
C VAL A 131 -29.01 -4.96 -61.81
N ASP A 132 -29.53 -5.51 -62.92
CA ASP A 132 -30.84 -5.10 -63.46
C ASP A 132 -31.95 -5.28 -62.40
N GLY A 133 -31.92 -6.41 -61.67
CA GLY A 133 -32.85 -6.70 -60.59
C GLY A 133 -32.76 -5.73 -59.42
N ILE A 134 -31.55 -5.40 -58.97
CA ILE A 134 -31.27 -4.47 -57.86
C ILE A 134 -31.71 -3.05 -58.23
N VAL A 135 -31.37 -2.57 -59.44
CA VAL A 135 -31.74 -1.22 -59.89
C VAL A 135 -33.26 -1.09 -60.06
N ALA A 136 -33.94 -2.14 -60.51
CA ALA A 136 -35.40 -2.15 -60.65
C ALA A 136 -36.17 -1.98 -59.32
N THR A 137 -35.51 -2.10 -58.17
CA THR A 137 -36.14 -1.88 -56.85
C THR A 137 -36.29 -0.39 -56.47
N ASP A 138 -35.65 0.52 -57.20
CA ASP A 138 -35.70 1.99 -57.00
C ASP A 138 -35.33 2.48 -55.57
N ARG A 139 -34.36 1.82 -54.93
CA ARG A 139 -33.97 2.10 -53.52
C ARG A 139 -32.80 3.10 -53.33
N ASP A 140 -32.49 3.87 -54.38
CA ASP A 140 -31.42 4.88 -54.48
C ASP A 140 -30.01 4.38 -54.10
N TYR A 141 -29.61 3.22 -54.64
CA TYR A 141 -28.26 2.70 -54.43
C TYR A 141 -27.21 3.57 -55.15
N LYS A 142 -26.12 3.93 -54.45
CA LYS A 142 -24.99 4.69 -55.03
C LYS A 142 -23.89 3.80 -55.60
N LYS A 143 -23.74 2.60 -55.04
CA LYS A 143 -22.78 1.58 -55.49
C LYS A 143 -23.39 0.18 -55.42
N ILE A 144 -23.00 -0.68 -56.35
CA ILE A 144 -23.37 -2.09 -56.36
C ILE A 144 -22.10 -2.93 -56.45
N PHE A 145 -21.91 -3.83 -55.48
CA PHE A 145 -20.78 -4.76 -55.43
C PHE A 145 -21.24 -6.15 -55.85
N PHE A 146 -20.57 -6.75 -56.83
CA PHE A 146 -20.83 -8.13 -57.24
C PHE A 146 -19.60 -9.00 -56.97
N VAL A 147 -19.70 -9.97 -56.06
CA VAL A 147 -18.58 -10.87 -55.73
C VAL A 147 -18.80 -12.23 -56.37
N THR A 148 -17.80 -12.73 -57.10
CA THR A 148 -17.88 -14.04 -57.74
C THR A 148 -16.72 -14.97 -57.38
N SER A 149 -17.05 -16.26 -57.24
CA SER A 149 -16.05 -17.31 -57.00
C SER A 149 -15.21 -17.63 -58.25
N ARG A 150 -15.57 -17.08 -59.41
CA ARG A 150 -14.90 -17.32 -60.70
C ARG A 150 -13.78 -16.31 -60.95
N ALA A 151 -12.76 -16.74 -61.69
CA ALA A 151 -11.74 -15.82 -62.17
C ALA A 151 -12.29 -15.02 -63.35
N ALA A 152 -12.26 -13.69 -63.25
CA ALA A 152 -12.70 -12.79 -64.31
C ALA A 152 -11.48 -12.16 -64.99
N ARG A 153 -11.36 -12.26 -66.32
CA ARG A 153 -10.30 -11.54 -67.04
C ARG A 153 -10.50 -10.05 -66.83
N ALA A 154 -9.45 -9.31 -66.46
CA ALA A 154 -9.52 -7.89 -66.14
C ALA A 154 -10.24 -7.05 -67.22
N LYS A 155 -10.01 -7.35 -68.50
CA LYS A 155 -10.69 -6.71 -69.65
C LYS A 155 -12.20 -6.97 -69.66
N ASP A 156 -12.62 -8.20 -69.39
CA ASP A 156 -14.04 -8.57 -69.39
C ASP A 156 -14.76 -8.01 -68.16
N ARG A 157 -14.09 -7.99 -67.00
CA ARG A 157 -14.59 -7.37 -65.77
C ARG A 157 -14.83 -5.87 -65.93
N ALA A 158 -13.80 -5.13 -66.35
CA ALA A 158 -13.91 -3.68 -66.57
C ALA A 158 -14.96 -3.32 -67.63
N ARG A 159 -15.05 -4.11 -68.71
CA ARG A 159 -16.09 -3.90 -69.74
C ARG A 159 -17.50 -4.05 -69.15
N VAL A 160 -17.75 -5.05 -68.32
CA VAL A 160 -19.08 -5.29 -67.70
C VAL A 160 -19.39 -4.23 -66.63
N GLU A 161 -18.40 -3.82 -65.83
CA GLU A 161 -18.52 -2.71 -64.87
C GLU A 161 -18.90 -1.39 -65.57
N ASP A 162 -18.19 -1.03 -66.64
CA ASP A 162 -18.46 0.19 -67.43
C ASP A 162 -19.81 0.14 -68.15
N GLU A 163 -20.15 -1.03 -68.72
CA GLU A 163 -21.43 -1.28 -69.39
C GLU A 163 -22.60 -1.05 -68.42
N LEU A 164 -22.56 -1.68 -67.24
CA LEU A 164 -23.61 -1.59 -66.23
C LEU A 164 -23.66 -0.21 -65.56
N THR A 165 -22.50 0.37 -65.26
CA THR A 165 -22.43 1.72 -64.67
C THR A 165 -23.00 2.76 -65.61
N ARG A 166 -22.70 2.69 -66.92
CA ARG A 166 -23.24 3.62 -67.92
C ARG A 166 -24.73 3.40 -68.17
N LYS A 167 -25.19 2.14 -68.16
CA LYS A 167 -26.59 1.78 -68.40
C LYS A 167 -27.52 2.24 -67.27
N HIS A 168 -27.08 2.14 -66.01
CA HIS A 168 -27.94 2.38 -64.84
C HIS A 168 -27.61 3.65 -64.05
N GLY A 169 -26.50 4.33 -64.33
CA GLY A 169 -26.09 5.54 -63.62
C GLY A 169 -25.63 5.31 -62.17
N VAL A 170 -25.39 4.05 -61.78
CA VAL A 170 -24.92 3.62 -60.45
C VAL A 170 -23.56 2.94 -60.62
N GLN A 171 -22.58 3.23 -59.75
CA GLN A 171 -21.25 2.63 -59.85
C GLN A 171 -21.29 1.13 -59.54
N VAL A 172 -20.89 0.28 -60.50
CA VAL A 172 -20.82 -1.18 -60.30
C VAL A 172 -19.36 -1.63 -60.15
N ILE A 173 -19.07 -2.40 -59.10
CA ILE A 173 -17.74 -2.94 -58.80
C ILE A 173 -17.84 -4.46 -58.71
N ILE A 174 -16.98 -5.17 -59.43
CA ILE A 174 -16.95 -6.63 -59.47
C ILE A 174 -15.69 -7.13 -58.79
N HIS A 175 -15.85 -7.98 -57.78
CA HIS A 175 -14.77 -8.68 -57.12
C HIS A 175 -14.75 -10.15 -57.54
N ASP A 176 -13.64 -10.59 -58.12
CA ASP A 176 -13.50 -11.94 -58.64
C ASP A 176 -12.66 -12.84 -57.71
N ARG A 177 -12.45 -14.09 -58.11
CA ARG A 177 -11.68 -15.08 -57.32
C ARG A 177 -10.33 -14.56 -56.85
N ALA A 178 -9.63 -13.78 -57.69
CA ALA A 178 -8.33 -13.23 -57.34
C ALA A 178 -8.42 -12.24 -56.16
N TRP A 179 -9.48 -11.43 -56.11
CA TRP A 179 -9.74 -10.54 -54.97
C TRP A 179 -10.01 -11.33 -53.69
N ILE A 180 -10.84 -12.38 -53.73
CA ILE A 180 -11.13 -13.23 -52.56
C ILE A 180 -9.84 -13.85 -52.01
N ILE A 181 -8.98 -14.37 -52.89
CA ILE A 181 -7.71 -14.97 -52.48
C ILE A 181 -6.81 -13.93 -51.81
N ASN A 182 -6.70 -12.72 -52.38
CA ASN A 182 -5.90 -11.65 -51.77
C ASN A 182 -6.45 -11.26 -50.38
N GLU A 183 -7.76 -11.04 -50.26
CA GLU A 183 -8.35 -10.60 -48.99
C GLU A 183 -8.27 -11.68 -47.88
N VAL A 184 -8.28 -12.97 -48.22
CA VAL A 184 -8.20 -14.09 -47.26
C VAL A 184 -6.76 -14.47 -46.94
N ILE A 185 -5.92 -14.61 -47.97
CA ILE A 185 -4.56 -15.13 -47.84
C ILE A 185 -3.58 -13.98 -47.57
N ASP A 186 -3.50 -13.01 -48.48
CA ASP A 186 -2.49 -11.95 -48.43
C ASP A 186 -2.77 -10.96 -47.29
N LYS A 187 -4.06 -10.67 -47.01
CA LYS A 187 -4.49 -9.79 -45.92
C LYS A 187 -4.87 -10.51 -44.62
N ASN A 188 -4.49 -11.78 -44.50
CA ASN A 188 -4.61 -12.60 -43.29
C ASN A 188 -6.02 -12.66 -42.66
N ARG A 189 -7.06 -12.95 -43.46
CA ARG A 189 -8.43 -13.20 -42.99
C ARG A 189 -8.86 -14.66 -43.14
N ARG A 190 -7.93 -15.56 -42.79
CA ARG A 190 -8.08 -17.02 -42.91
C ARG A 190 -9.13 -17.59 -41.95
N ASP A 191 -9.36 -16.91 -40.83
CA ASP A 191 -10.42 -17.18 -39.86
C ASP A 191 -11.81 -17.20 -40.52
N LEU A 192 -12.08 -16.28 -41.46
CA LEU A 192 -13.37 -16.25 -42.17
C LEU A 192 -13.57 -17.47 -43.07
N ALA A 193 -12.52 -17.93 -43.74
CA ALA A 193 -12.60 -19.13 -44.57
C ALA A 193 -12.78 -20.40 -43.73
N PHE A 194 -12.12 -20.49 -42.58
CA PHE A 194 -12.31 -21.60 -41.64
C PHE A 194 -13.73 -21.61 -41.04
N ASN A 195 -14.18 -20.47 -40.53
CA ASN A 195 -15.48 -20.37 -39.86
C ASN A 195 -16.67 -20.54 -40.81
N TYR A 196 -16.61 -20.00 -42.03
CA TYR A 196 -17.75 -19.94 -42.94
C TYR A 196 -17.67 -20.86 -44.16
N LEU A 197 -16.48 -21.17 -44.68
CA LEU A 197 -16.30 -22.15 -45.75
C LEU A 197 -15.86 -23.54 -45.24
N ARG A 198 -15.57 -23.67 -43.94
CA ARG A 198 -15.10 -24.91 -43.30
C ARG A 198 -13.84 -25.47 -43.95
N ILE A 199 -12.92 -24.59 -44.34
CA ILE A 199 -11.63 -24.94 -44.94
C ILE A 199 -10.46 -24.33 -44.18
N GLY A 200 -9.38 -25.10 -44.04
CA GLY A 200 -8.19 -24.73 -43.28
C GLY A 200 -8.01 -25.59 -42.03
N GLU A 201 -6.88 -25.41 -41.35
CA GLU A 201 -6.54 -26.09 -40.10
C GLU A 201 -6.33 -25.06 -38.99
N GLU A 202 -6.68 -25.44 -37.76
CA GLU A 202 -6.47 -24.63 -36.56
C GLU A 202 -5.16 -25.11 -35.91
N THR A 203 -4.17 -24.22 -35.84
CA THR A 203 -2.86 -24.50 -35.23
C THR A 203 -2.66 -23.54 -34.07
N SER A 204 -2.15 -24.04 -32.94
CA SER A 204 -1.65 -23.17 -31.88
C SER A 204 -0.26 -22.68 -32.28
N ASP A 205 -0.12 -21.37 -32.42
CA ASP A 205 1.20 -20.73 -32.50
C ASP A 205 1.57 -20.26 -31.09
N LEU A 206 2.86 -20.33 -30.76
CA LEU A 206 3.41 -19.58 -29.63
C LEU A 206 3.43 -18.10 -30.04
N ASP A 207 2.65 -17.26 -29.36
CA ASP A 207 2.89 -15.82 -29.33
C ASP A 207 4.16 -15.60 -28.51
N LEU A 208 5.27 -15.44 -29.23
CA LEU A 208 6.58 -15.22 -28.65
C LEU A 208 6.58 -13.92 -27.86
N GLY A 209 6.93 -14.02 -26.58
CA GLY A 209 7.23 -12.83 -25.77
C GLY A 209 8.48 -12.11 -26.30
N PRO A 210 8.66 -10.82 -25.97
CA PRO A 210 9.80 -10.05 -26.46
C PRO A 210 11.16 -10.67 -26.12
N SER A 211 11.28 -11.26 -24.93
CA SER A 211 12.53 -11.88 -24.47
C SER A 211 12.77 -13.19 -25.21
N ASP A 212 11.75 -14.03 -25.32
CA ASP A 212 11.85 -15.31 -26.03
C ASP A 212 12.09 -15.15 -27.52
N TYR A 213 11.56 -14.09 -28.15
CA TYR A 213 11.90 -13.77 -29.54
C TYR A 213 13.42 -13.56 -29.70
N SER A 214 14.01 -12.73 -28.84
CA SER A 214 15.46 -12.47 -28.85
C SER A 214 16.27 -13.74 -28.53
N ARG A 215 15.87 -14.48 -27.49
CA ARG A 215 16.55 -15.73 -27.08
C ARG A 215 16.51 -16.79 -28.16
N LYS A 216 15.36 -16.96 -28.83
CA LYS A 216 15.17 -17.94 -29.90
C LYS A 216 16.03 -17.61 -31.12
N GLN A 217 16.12 -16.33 -31.49
CA GLN A 217 17.00 -15.88 -32.56
C GLN A 217 18.47 -16.15 -32.19
N GLN A 218 18.90 -15.72 -31.00
CA GLN A 218 20.27 -15.93 -30.52
C GLN A 218 20.63 -17.42 -30.45
N LEU A 219 19.72 -18.28 -29.99
CA LEU A 219 19.93 -19.72 -29.97
C LEU A 219 20.07 -20.30 -31.37
N ALA A 220 19.25 -19.87 -32.33
CA ALA A 220 19.33 -20.34 -33.71
C ALA A 220 20.66 -19.95 -34.37
N ASP A 221 21.11 -18.72 -34.16
CA ASP A 221 22.38 -18.20 -34.71
C ASP A 221 23.56 -19.02 -34.14
N ILE A 222 23.61 -19.21 -32.82
CA ILE A 222 24.66 -20.01 -32.17
C ILE A 222 24.63 -21.47 -32.64
N GLU A 223 23.46 -22.09 -32.77
CA GLU A 223 23.36 -23.47 -33.25
C GLU A 223 23.81 -23.61 -34.70
N GLN A 224 23.53 -22.62 -35.55
CA GLN A 224 24.03 -22.58 -36.92
C GLN A 224 25.56 -22.48 -36.96
N GLU A 225 26.15 -21.61 -36.14
CA GLU A 225 27.60 -21.47 -36.03
C GLU A 225 28.27 -22.76 -35.51
N LEU A 226 27.69 -23.40 -34.49
CA LEU A 226 28.18 -24.65 -33.91
C LEU A 226 28.06 -25.84 -34.87
N ALA A 227 27.11 -25.80 -35.80
CA ALA A 227 26.93 -26.82 -36.82
C ALA A 227 27.97 -26.73 -37.95
N ASP A 228 28.56 -25.56 -38.19
CA ASP A 228 29.61 -25.34 -39.19
C ASP A 228 31.00 -25.64 -38.58
N PRO A 229 31.71 -26.70 -39.03
CA PRO A 229 33.03 -27.05 -38.52
C PRO A 229 34.12 -25.99 -38.77
N SER A 230 33.90 -25.05 -39.70
CA SER A 230 34.86 -24.03 -40.08
C SER A 230 34.83 -22.79 -39.17
N THR A 231 33.68 -22.49 -38.54
CA THR A 231 33.44 -21.26 -37.76
C THR A 231 34.42 -21.08 -36.61
N PHE A 232 34.68 -22.14 -35.85
CA PHE A 232 35.51 -22.07 -34.63
C PHE A 232 36.91 -22.66 -34.80
N VAL A 233 37.42 -22.75 -36.03
CA VAL A 233 38.78 -23.23 -36.26
C VAL A 233 39.79 -22.33 -35.55
N GLY A 234 40.59 -22.90 -34.65
CA GLY A 234 41.53 -22.16 -33.80
C GLY A 234 40.88 -21.43 -32.60
N MET A 235 39.56 -21.47 -32.44
CA MET A 235 38.81 -20.75 -31.40
C MET A 235 38.11 -21.70 -30.42
N LYS A 236 38.83 -22.71 -29.92
CA LYS A 236 38.26 -23.75 -29.04
C LYS A 236 37.59 -23.19 -27.78
N MET A 237 38.16 -22.13 -27.18
CA MET A 237 37.57 -21.47 -26.00
C MET A 237 36.25 -20.78 -26.34
N GLN A 238 36.15 -20.10 -27.49
CA GLN A 238 34.90 -19.47 -27.92
C GLN A 238 33.82 -20.53 -28.17
N ARG A 239 34.18 -21.61 -28.87
CA ARG A 239 33.28 -22.74 -29.13
C ARG A 239 32.69 -23.33 -27.84
N ALA A 240 33.51 -23.47 -26.80
CA ALA A 240 33.05 -23.94 -25.49
C ALA A 240 32.08 -22.95 -24.82
N SER A 241 32.36 -21.64 -24.89
CA SER A 241 31.45 -20.59 -24.41
C SER A 241 30.12 -20.61 -25.13
N GLU A 242 30.13 -20.63 -26.47
CA GLU A 242 28.91 -20.61 -27.29
C GLU A 242 28.05 -21.85 -27.04
N ALA A 243 28.67 -23.03 -26.91
CA ALA A 243 27.95 -24.24 -26.58
C ALA A 243 27.23 -24.17 -25.21
N LEU A 244 27.85 -23.51 -24.22
CA LEU A 244 27.23 -23.28 -22.91
C LEU A 244 26.11 -22.24 -22.98
N VAL A 245 26.30 -21.14 -23.73
CA VAL A 245 25.26 -20.13 -23.96
C VAL A 245 24.04 -20.76 -24.63
N ALA A 246 24.23 -21.59 -25.66
CA ALA A 246 23.14 -22.33 -26.30
C ALA A 246 22.37 -23.22 -25.32
N ALA A 247 23.06 -23.90 -24.41
CA ALA A 247 22.40 -24.71 -23.37
C ALA A 247 21.59 -23.86 -22.38
N LYS A 248 22.09 -22.67 -22.02
CA LYS A 248 21.38 -21.73 -21.13
C LYS A 248 20.16 -21.09 -21.81
N LEU A 249 20.27 -20.68 -23.07
CA LEU A 249 19.14 -20.17 -23.84
C LEU A 249 18.07 -21.25 -24.02
N ALA A 250 18.46 -22.50 -24.25
CA ALA A 250 17.54 -23.62 -24.37
C ALA A 250 16.70 -23.86 -23.10
N ARG A 251 17.30 -23.75 -21.90
CA ARG A 251 16.52 -23.85 -20.64
C ARG A 251 15.65 -22.63 -20.39
N GLU A 252 16.11 -21.43 -20.72
CA GLU A 252 15.34 -20.18 -20.54
C GLU A 252 14.09 -20.15 -21.44
N LEU A 253 14.20 -20.72 -22.65
CA LEU A 253 13.08 -20.95 -23.58
C LEU A 253 12.20 -22.15 -23.20
N GLU A 254 12.53 -22.84 -22.11
CA GLU A 254 11.82 -24.04 -21.63
C GLU A 254 11.66 -25.14 -22.70
N LEU A 255 12.70 -25.35 -23.51
CA LEU A 255 12.72 -26.43 -24.50
C LEU A 255 12.63 -27.82 -23.82
N PRO A 256 12.22 -28.87 -24.56
CA PRO A 256 12.11 -30.22 -24.00
C PRO A 256 13.39 -30.65 -23.28
N ARG A 257 13.24 -31.33 -22.13
CA ARG A 257 14.38 -31.73 -21.29
C ARG A 257 15.49 -32.46 -22.05
N THR A 258 15.12 -33.34 -22.99
CA THR A 258 16.08 -34.07 -23.83
C THR A 258 16.98 -33.13 -24.64
N ASP A 259 16.43 -32.02 -25.11
CA ASP A 259 17.13 -31.03 -25.93
C ASP A 259 18.05 -30.14 -25.09
N VAL A 260 17.63 -29.82 -23.86
CA VAL A 260 18.41 -29.05 -22.89
C VAL A 260 19.57 -29.91 -22.36
N ASP A 261 19.29 -31.12 -21.87
CA ASP A 261 20.29 -32.06 -21.35
C ASP A 261 21.34 -32.40 -22.43
N GLY A 262 20.90 -32.66 -23.67
CA GLY A 262 21.80 -32.93 -24.79
C GLY A 262 22.76 -31.77 -25.10
N ARG A 263 22.28 -30.53 -24.96
CA ARG A 263 23.12 -29.33 -25.15
C ARG A 263 24.11 -29.11 -24.01
N PHE A 264 23.72 -29.38 -22.76
CA PHE A 264 24.66 -29.34 -21.64
C PHE A 264 25.74 -30.42 -21.75
N VAL A 265 25.40 -31.64 -22.15
CA VAL A 265 26.38 -32.70 -22.43
C VAL A 265 27.35 -32.27 -23.52
N ARG A 266 26.86 -31.65 -24.60
CA ARG A 266 27.70 -31.08 -25.65
C ARG A 266 28.61 -29.97 -25.11
N ALA A 267 28.09 -29.06 -24.29
CA ALA A 267 28.85 -27.96 -23.70
C ALA A 267 29.99 -28.48 -22.81
N VAL A 268 29.74 -29.47 -21.95
CA VAL A 268 30.77 -30.12 -21.13
C VAL A 268 31.85 -30.76 -22.01
N ARG A 269 31.45 -31.54 -23.01
CA ARG A 269 32.39 -32.19 -23.93
C ARG A 269 33.28 -31.18 -24.67
N LEU A 270 32.70 -30.06 -25.13
CA LEU A 270 33.46 -29.02 -25.84
C LEU A 270 34.35 -28.20 -24.91
N ALA A 271 33.96 -28.00 -23.65
CA ALA A 271 34.82 -27.39 -22.64
C ALA A 271 36.03 -28.28 -22.29
N ASP A 272 35.84 -29.61 -22.26
CA ASP A 272 36.93 -30.55 -22.06
C ASP A 272 37.87 -30.62 -23.28
N ASP A 273 37.34 -30.49 -24.51
CA ASP A 273 38.11 -30.39 -25.76
C ASP A 273 38.63 -28.96 -26.03
N GLY A 274 39.42 -28.44 -25.08
CA GLY A 274 40.22 -27.22 -25.27
C GLY A 274 39.59 -25.91 -24.77
N GLY A 275 38.57 -25.99 -23.90
CA GLY A 275 38.16 -24.86 -23.06
C GLY A 275 39.12 -24.64 -21.87
N THR A 276 38.98 -23.50 -21.21
CA THR A 276 39.71 -23.19 -19.97
C THR A 276 39.16 -24.00 -18.79
N HIS A 277 39.95 -24.13 -17.73
CA HIS A 277 39.49 -24.80 -16.50
C HIS A 277 38.21 -24.17 -15.93
N ARG A 278 38.08 -22.83 -15.96
CA ARG A 278 36.85 -22.12 -15.56
C ARG A 278 35.65 -22.51 -16.43
N GLN A 279 35.83 -22.66 -17.75
CA GLN A 279 34.75 -23.10 -18.65
C GLN A 279 34.33 -24.54 -18.38
N GLN A 280 35.28 -25.42 -18.07
CA GLN A 280 35.02 -26.81 -17.68
C GLN A 280 34.18 -26.90 -16.40
N LEU A 281 34.48 -26.05 -15.41
CA LEU A 281 33.68 -25.93 -14.18
C LEU A 281 32.30 -25.34 -14.46
N ASN A 282 32.22 -24.22 -15.19
CA ASN A 282 30.96 -23.56 -15.54
C ASN A 282 29.95 -24.51 -16.21
N ALA A 283 30.40 -25.28 -17.20
CA ALA A 283 29.50 -26.16 -17.95
C ALA A 283 28.89 -27.26 -17.07
N ARG A 284 29.68 -27.82 -16.15
CA ARG A 284 29.23 -28.84 -15.18
C ARG A 284 28.32 -28.23 -14.11
N TYR A 285 28.71 -27.08 -13.56
CA TYR A 285 27.91 -26.34 -12.58
C TYR A 285 26.54 -25.97 -13.15
N GLU A 286 26.47 -25.34 -14.32
CA GLU A 286 25.21 -24.92 -14.94
C GLU A 286 24.32 -26.11 -15.32
N SER A 287 24.91 -27.26 -15.67
CA SER A 287 24.15 -28.49 -15.91
C SER A 287 23.45 -28.98 -14.63
N LEU A 288 24.17 -29.01 -13.49
CA LEU A 288 23.59 -29.37 -12.20
C LEU A 288 22.54 -28.34 -11.75
N TRP A 289 22.87 -27.05 -11.86
CA TRP A 289 21.96 -25.95 -11.55
C TRP A 289 20.64 -26.03 -12.34
N THR A 290 20.71 -26.39 -13.63
CA THR A 290 19.53 -26.57 -14.49
C THR A 290 18.68 -27.76 -14.04
N ALA A 291 19.32 -28.87 -13.71
CA ALA A 291 18.62 -30.08 -13.25
C ALA A 291 17.73 -29.79 -12.04
N PHE A 292 18.23 -28.98 -11.09
CA PHE A 292 17.48 -28.58 -9.90
C PHE A 292 16.36 -27.57 -10.22
N TRP A 293 16.68 -26.43 -10.85
CA TRP A 293 15.74 -25.30 -10.96
C TRP A 293 14.77 -25.35 -12.15
N TRP A 294 15.01 -26.18 -13.17
CA TRP A 294 14.08 -26.32 -14.30
C TRP A 294 13.38 -27.68 -14.32
N PHE A 295 14.00 -28.73 -13.78
CA PHE A 295 13.51 -30.10 -13.90
C PHE A 295 13.21 -30.79 -12.57
N ASP A 296 13.33 -30.08 -11.44
CA ASP A 296 13.08 -30.61 -10.09
C ASP A 296 13.88 -31.90 -9.76
N ASP A 297 15.04 -32.08 -10.41
CA ASP A 297 15.88 -33.27 -10.28
C ASP A 297 16.88 -33.12 -9.13
N ILE A 298 16.36 -33.26 -7.91
CA ILE A 298 17.14 -33.17 -6.66
C ILE A 298 18.23 -34.26 -6.62
N LYS A 299 17.94 -35.45 -7.18
CA LYS A 299 18.88 -36.57 -7.20
C LYS A 299 20.14 -36.23 -7.99
N ALA A 300 20.01 -35.54 -9.13
CA ALA A 300 21.15 -35.12 -9.93
C ALA A 300 22.16 -34.28 -9.13
N ILE A 301 21.69 -33.41 -8.22
CA ILE A 301 22.57 -32.64 -7.32
C ILE A 301 23.24 -33.53 -6.29
N VAL A 302 22.47 -34.39 -5.61
CA VAL A 302 23.01 -35.26 -4.55
C VAL A 302 24.09 -36.20 -5.07
N ASP A 303 23.87 -36.78 -6.26
CA ASP A 303 24.81 -37.70 -6.91
C ASP A 303 26.00 -36.93 -7.54
N GLY A 304 25.75 -35.73 -8.09
CA GLY A 304 26.76 -34.93 -8.80
C GLY A 304 27.68 -34.09 -7.90
N TYR A 305 27.27 -33.77 -6.66
CA TYR A 305 28.00 -32.84 -5.78
C TYR A 305 29.44 -33.28 -5.52
N ASP A 306 29.67 -34.51 -5.07
CA ASP A 306 31.02 -34.98 -4.71
C ASP A 306 31.95 -35.02 -5.94
N GLY A 307 31.39 -35.32 -7.12
CA GLY A 307 32.12 -35.29 -8.38
C GLY A 307 32.54 -33.88 -8.79
N PHE A 308 31.67 -32.88 -8.57
CA PHE A 308 32.01 -31.48 -8.80
C PHE A 308 32.98 -30.94 -7.74
N GLU A 309 32.77 -31.27 -6.46
CA GLU A 309 33.64 -30.92 -5.35
C GLU A 309 35.09 -31.35 -5.62
N ALA A 310 35.31 -32.59 -6.05
CA ALA A 310 36.65 -33.11 -6.35
C ALA A 310 37.41 -32.30 -7.41
N LEU A 311 36.71 -31.61 -8.32
CA LEU A 311 37.31 -30.78 -9.36
C LEU A 311 37.68 -29.38 -8.89
N VAL A 312 37.01 -28.86 -7.85
CA VAL A 312 37.06 -27.44 -7.48
C VAL A 312 37.58 -27.18 -6.07
N ILE A 313 37.51 -28.15 -5.15
CA ILE A 313 37.89 -27.95 -3.74
C ILE A 313 39.36 -27.54 -3.57
N GLY A 314 40.25 -28.02 -4.44
CA GLY A 314 41.68 -27.66 -4.43
C GLY A 314 41.99 -26.32 -5.11
N ASN A 315 40.99 -25.58 -5.61
CA ASN A 315 41.22 -24.32 -6.31
C ASN A 315 41.64 -23.20 -5.34
N GLU A 316 42.49 -22.30 -5.83
CA GLU A 316 43.03 -21.16 -5.07
C GLU A 316 42.19 -19.88 -5.19
N HIS A 317 41.24 -19.84 -6.14
CA HIS A 317 40.34 -18.72 -6.35
C HIS A 317 38.97 -19.00 -5.71
N ALA A 318 38.58 -18.17 -4.75
CA ALA A 318 37.31 -18.24 -4.04
C ALA A 318 36.10 -18.16 -4.99
N THR A 319 36.21 -17.42 -6.09
CA THR A 319 35.17 -17.34 -7.13
C THR A 319 34.90 -18.66 -7.85
N ASN A 320 35.84 -19.60 -7.86
CA ASN A 320 35.61 -20.98 -8.33
C ASN A 320 34.88 -21.81 -7.26
N LEU A 321 35.30 -21.70 -5.99
CA LEU A 321 34.62 -22.35 -4.88
C LEU A 321 33.18 -21.85 -4.66
N GLU A 322 32.87 -20.61 -5.06
CA GLU A 322 31.50 -20.09 -5.05
C GLU A 322 30.52 -21.00 -5.79
N MET A 323 30.90 -21.62 -6.91
CA MET A 323 30.01 -22.57 -7.62
C MET A 323 29.64 -23.74 -6.73
N LEU A 324 30.61 -24.25 -5.98
CA LEU A 324 30.38 -25.32 -5.02
C LEU A 324 29.53 -24.83 -3.84
N CYS A 325 29.72 -23.58 -3.37
CA CYS A 325 28.88 -22.96 -2.36
C CYS A 325 27.42 -22.82 -2.83
N ASN A 326 27.20 -22.45 -4.09
CA ASN A 326 25.87 -22.35 -4.69
C ASN A 326 25.21 -23.74 -4.77
N LEU A 327 25.95 -24.79 -5.15
CA LEU A 327 25.43 -26.16 -5.11
C LEU A 327 25.15 -26.64 -3.67
N ALA A 328 25.99 -26.23 -2.71
CA ALA A 328 25.75 -26.49 -1.30
C ALA A 328 24.48 -25.80 -0.79
N GLN A 329 24.18 -24.57 -1.26
CA GLN A 329 22.91 -23.89 -0.99
C GLN A 329 21.71 -24.72 -1.47
N LEU A 330 21.81 -25.41 -2.61
CA LEU A 330 20.73 -26.30 -3.07
C LEU A 330 20.50 -27.45 -2.10
N LEU A 331 21.57 -28.00 -1.52
CA LEU A 331 21.46 -29.04 -0.48
C LEU A 331 20.81 -28.48 0.79
N PHE A 332 21.22 -27.27 1.24
CA PHE A 332 20.56 -26.58 2.36
C PHE A 332 19.08 -26.37 2.10
N ASN A 333 18.70 -25.84 0.93
CA ASN A 333 17.30 -25.59 0.55
C ASN A 333 16.49 -26.89 0.49
N THR A 334 17.10 -27.98 0.01
CA THR A 334 16.46 -29.31 -0.01
C THR A 334 16.10 -29.79 1.40
N VAL A 335 16.94 -29.48 2.40
CA VAL A 335 16.68 -29.82 3.81
C VAL A 335 15.68 -28.85 4.44
N ILE A 336 15.85 -27.54 4.22
CA ILE A 336 14.98 -26.48 4.78
C ILE A 336 13.53 -26.64 4.30
N HIS A 337 13.31 -26.99 3.04
CA HIS A 337 11.98 -27.22 2.47
C HIS A 337 11.50 -28.67 2.60
N GLU A 338 12.16 -29.48 3.45
CA GLU A 338 11.75 -30.84 3.81
C GLU A 338 11.65 -31.82 2.62
N HIS A 339 12.36 -31.56 1.52
CA HIS A 339 12.42 -32.48 0.38
C HIS A 339 13.26 -33.74 0.69
N LEU A 340 14.37 -33.59 1.43
CA LEU A 340 15.23 -34.67 1.93
C LEU A 340 15.81 -34.28 3.30
N THR A 341 16.20 -35.26 4.11
CA THR A 341 16.87 -35.00 5.41
C THR A 341 18.36 -34.66 5.25
N SER A 342 18.95 -34.04 6.27
CA SER A 342 20.39 -33.71 6.33
C SER A 342 21.28 -34.94 6.09
N GLU A 343 20.88 -36.11 6.61
CA GLU A 343 21.60 -37.37 6.44
C GLU A 343 21.49 -37.89 5.01
N GLN A 344 20.31 -37.80 4.40
CA GLN A 344 20.07 -38.26 3.02
C GLN A 344 20.94 -37.51 2.01
N VAL A 345 21.18 -36.22 2.22
CA VAL A 345 22.05 -35.41 1.37
C VAL A 345 23.51 -35.36 1.82
N ARG A 346 23.85 -36.02 2.95
CA ARG A 346 25.18 -36.01 3.58
C ARG A 346 25.71 -34.59 3.79
N LEU A 347 24.87 -33.70 4.32
CA LEU A 347 25.14 -32.26 4.40
C LEU A 347 26.39 -31.96 5.23
N GLU A 348 26.40 -32.38 6.50
CA GLU A 348 27.45 -32.08 7.47
C GLU A 348 28.88 -32.37 6.97
N PRO A 349 29.21 -33.59 6.48
CA PRO A 349 30.57 -33.87 6.01
C PRO A 349 30.96 -33.08 4.75
N ARG A 350 30.00 -32.75 3.87
CA ARG A 350 30.23 -31.95 2.66
C ARG A 350 30.51 -30.49 3.01
N ILE A 351 29.70 -29.94 3.91
CA ILE A 351 29.85 -28.56 4.38
C ILE A 351 31.14 -28.39 5.20
N ALA A 352 31.49 -29.34 6.08
CA ALA A 352 32.73 -29.26 6.86
C ALA A 352 33.99 -29.13 5.99
N ARG A 353 34.08 -29.90 4.88
CA ARG A 353 35.19 -29.79 3.92
C ARG A 353 35.24 -28.44 3.23
N LEU A 354 34.09 -27.97 2.74
CA LEU A 354 33.96 -26.68 2.07
C LEU A 354 34.32 -25.52 3.01
N SER A 355 33.76 -25.51 4.22
CA SER A 355 34.03 -24.52 5.26
C SER A 355 35.51 -24.47 5.64
N SER A 356 36.15 -25.63 5.83
CA SER A 356 37.60 -25.71 6.09
C SER A 356 38.40 -25.03 4.99
N ARG A 357 38.09 -25.31 3.73
CA ARG A 357 38.81 -24.72 2.60
C ARG A 357 38.58 -23.21 2.46
N LEU A 358 37.35 -22.75 2.66
CA LEU A 358 37.03 -21.32 2.64
C LEU A 358 37.74 -20.57 3.78
N ALA A 359 37.83 -21.17 4.97
CA ALA A 359 38.55 -20.58 6.10
C ALA A 359 40.05 -20.41 5.81
N GLU A 360 40.68 -21.39 5.15
CA GLU A 360 42.07 -21.27 4.69
C GLU A 360 42.24 -20.07 3.76
N LEU A 361 41.41 -19.95 2.71
CA LEU A 361 41.50 -18.83 1.76
C LEU A 361 41.16 -17.48 2.40
N ALA A 362 40.20 -17.44 3.34
CA ALA A 362 39.84 -16.23 4.06
C ALA A 362 40.96 -15.69 4.96
N SER A 363 41.89 -16.56 5.38
CA SER A 363 43.06 -16.17 6.19
C SER A 363 44.23 -15.63 5.36
N ASP A 364 44.19 -15.73 4.03
CA ASP A 364 45.26 -15.30 3.14
C ASP A 364 45.25 -13.78 2.91
N SER A 365 45.87 -13.05 3.85
CA SER A 365 46.04 -11.59 3.78
C SER A 365 46.80 -11.08 2.55
N SER A 366 47.49 -11.95 1.79
CA SER A 366 48.21 -11.55 0.57
C SER A 366 47.28 -11.33 -0.64
N ARG A 367 46.06 -11.87 -0.59
CA ARG A 367 45.05 -11.79 -1.67
C ARG A 367 43.72 -11.27 -1.12
N PRO A 368 43.62 -9.97 -0.77
CA PRO A 368 42.50 -9.43 0.01
C PRO A 368 41.13 -9.58 -0.66
N ASN A 369 41.00 -9.36 -1.98
CA ASN A 369 39.73 -9.61 -2.70
C ASN A 369 39.31 -11.09 -2.58
N ASN A 370 40.25 -12.02 -2.79
CA ASN A 370 39.99 -13.46 -2.74
C ASN A 370 39.64 -13.93 -1.34
N ALA A 371 40.34 -13.40 -0.32
CA ALA A 371 40.07 -13.69 1.07
C ALA A 371 38.68 -13.20 1.49
N LEU A 372 38.28 -11.99 1.05
CA LEU A 372 36.97 -11.43 1.37
C LEU A 372 35.82 -12.20 0.68
N GLU A 373 36.00 -12.66 -0.56
CA GLU A 373 35.05 -13.55 -1.25
C GLU A 373 34.89 -14.90 -0.50
N ALA A 374 36.01 -15.47 -0.03
CA ALA A 374 35.99 -16.70 0.76
C ALA A 374 35.29 -16.48 2.11
N LYS A 375 35.59 -15.38 2.81
CA LYS A 375 34.93 -14.96 4.06
C LYS A 375 33.42 -14.78 3.90
N THR A 376 33.00 -14.14 2.81
CA THR A 376 31.58 -13.94 2.48
C THR A 376 30.85 -15.28 2.26
N SER A 377 31.48 -16.18 1.51
CA SER A 377 30.92 -17.52 1.24
C SER A 377 30.85 -18.36 2.53
N LEU A 378 31.89 -18.29 3.37
CA LEU A 378 31.93 -18.98 4.66
C LEU A 378 30.84 -18.49 5.61
N LEU A 379 30.65 -17.17 5.74
CA LEU A 379 29.60 -16.60 6.58
C LEU A 379 28.19 -17.00 6.10
N THR A 380 27.99 -17.06 4.78
CA THR A 380 26.72 -17.55 4.20
C THR A 380 26.44 -18.99 4.61
N ILE A 381 27.46 -19.86 4.57
CA ILE A 381 27.33 -21.25 5.03
C ILE A 381 27.02 -21.31 6.53
N GLN A 382 27.72 -20.54 7.37
CA GLN A 382 27.49 -20.50 8.81
C GLN A 382 26.08 -20.03 9.17
N LEU A 383 25.54 -19.08 8.39
CA LEU A 383 24.16 -18.62 8.53
C LEU A 383 23.17 -19.76 8.23
N ASN A 384 23.37 -20.50 7.14
CA ASN A 384 22.52 -21.63 6.79
C ASN A 384 22.60 -22.77 7.82
N GLU A 385 23.79 -23.06 8.36
CA GLU A 385 23.97 -24.03 9.45
C GLU A 385 23.18 -23.60 10.69
N ALA A 386 23.29 -22.33 11.10
CA ALA A 386 22.56 -21.79 12.24
C ALA A 386 21.03 -21.81 12.02
N LEU A 387 20.58 -21.60 10.77
CA LEU A 387 19.17 -21.68 10.40
C LEU A 387 18.63 -23.11 10.53
N ILE A 388 19.32 -24.11 9.97
CA ILE A 388 18.93 -25.53 10.11
C ILE A 388 18.95 -25.98 11.57
N ALA A 389 19.94 -25.51 12.34
CA ALA A 389 20.05 -25.83 13.76
C ALA A 389 19.00 -25.12 14.63
N GLY A 390 18.30 -24.11 14.11
CA GLY A 390 17.35 -23.31 14.88
C GLY A 390 18.01 -22.48 15.98
N GLU A 391 19.21 -21.91 15.71
CA GLU A 391 20.04 -21.17 16.68
C GLU A 391 19.93 -19.64 16.48
N PRO A 392 18.87 -18.96 16.97
CA PRO A 392 18.62 -17.54 16.68
C PRO A 392 19.72 -16.61 17.24
N GLU A 393 20.33 -16.93 18.38
CA GLU A 393 21.44 -16.15 18.94
C GLU A 393 22.68 -16.19 18.05
N ARG A 394 22.97 -17.36 17.46
CA ARG A 394 24.07 -17.52 16.52
C ARG A 394 23.81 -16.73 15.24
N ILE A 395 22.58 -16.80 14.70
CA ILE A 395 22.16 -15.97 13.55
C ILE A 395 22.38 -14.47 13.84
N SER A 396 21.89 -14.02 15.00
CA SER A 396 22.00 -12.62 15.44
C SER A 396 23.47 -12.14 15.51
N SER A 397 24.38 -13.02 15.91
CA SER A 397 25.83 -12.73 16.00
C SER A 397 26.55 -12.65 14.65
N LEU A 398 25.94 -13.12 13.55
CA LEU A 398 26.53 -13.12 12.21
C LEU A 398 26.33 -11.79 11.47
N TRP A 399 25.25 -11.04 11.74
CA TRP A 399 24.96 -9.78 11.04
C TRP A 399 26.06 -8.72 11.16
N PRO A 400 26.66 -8.49 12.34
CA PRO A 400 27.80 -7.57 12.46
C PRO A 400 29.00 -7.99 11.59
N GLN A 401 29.19 -9.29 11.35
CA GLN A 401 30.30 -9.79 10.53
C GLN A 401 30.07 -9.54 9.04
N PHE A 402 28.81 -9.55 8.56
CA PHE A 402 28.48 -9.07 7.22
C PHE A 402 28.67 -7.56 7.09
N ALA A 403 28.42 -6.79 8.15
CA ALA A 403 28.71 -5.36 8.20
C ALA A 403 30.23 -5.10 8.08
N ASP A 404 31.07 -5.90 8.75
CA ASP A 404 32.52 -5.82 8.61
C ASP A 404 32.97 -6.08 7.15
N ILE A 405 32.31 -7.01 6.43
CA ILE A 405 32.59 -7.24 5.00
C ILE A 405 32.30 -5.98 4.18
N LEU A 406 31.20 -5.26 4.44
CA LEU A 406 30.87 -4.03 3.71
C LEU A 406 31.96 -2.96 3.91
N VAL A 407 32.50 -2.86 5.13
CA VAL A 407 33.60 -1.94 5.46
C VAL A 407 34.90 -2.35 4.76
N GLU A 408 35.27 -3.63 4.82
CA GLU A 408 36.47 -4.15 4.15
C GLU A 408 36.39 -4.00 2.62
N ALA A 409 35.18 -4.14 2.05
CA ALA A 409 34.93 -4.02 0.61
C ALA A 409 35.05 -2.59 0.07
N ASP A 410 34.94 -1.54 0.91
CA ASP A 410 34.93 -0.12 0.48
C ASP A 410 36.22 0.29 -0.24
N GLY A 411 37.34 -0.42 -0.01
CA GLY A 411 38.63 -0.21 -0.68
C GLY A 411 38.99 -1.23 -1.75
N LEU A 412 38.12 -2.20 -2.04
CA LEU A 412 38.44 -3.38 -2.86
C LEU A 412 37.68 -3.36 -4.19
N GLY A 413 38.39 -2.96 -5.26
CA GLY A 413 37.79 -2.75 -6.59
C GLY A 413 37.38 -4.03 -7.32
N GLU A 414 37.99 -5.18 -7.04
CA GLU A 414 37.72 -6.45 -7.71
C GLU A 414 36.69 -7.33 -6.99
N PHE A 415 36.31 -6.97 -5.76
CA PHE A 415 35.31 -7.69 -4.97
C PHE A 415 33.90 -7.56 -5.59
N ASP A 416 33.15 -8.67 -5.66
CA ASP A 416 31.78 -8.68 -6.21
C ASP A 416 30.78 -8.12 -5.19
N ALA A 417 30.79 -6.79 -5.06
CA ALA A 417 29.83 -6.05 -4.25
C ALA A 417 28.37 -6.35 -4.63
N LYS A 418 28.08 -6.62 -5.92
CA LYS A 418 26.70 -6.91 -6.36
C LYS A 418 26.20 -8.22 -5.80
N ARG A 419 27.08 -9.23 -5.69
CA ARG A 419 26.77 -10.51 -5.05
C ARG A 419 26.45 -10.32 -3.57
N LEU A 420 27.28 -9.58 -2.84
CA LEU A 420 27.05 -9.31 -1.41
C LEU A 420 25.70 -8.61 -1.16
N VAL A 421 25.37 -7.59 -1.97
CA VAL A 421 24.08 -6.88 -1.87
C VAL A 421 22.91 -7.85 -2.02
N ARG A 422 22.91 -8.67 -3.08
CA ARG A 422 21.85 -9.66 -3.32
C ARG A 422 21.72 -10.68 -2.19
N LEU A 423 22.84 -11.14 -1.63
CA LEU A 423 22.82 -12.09 -0.51
C LEU A 423 22.15 -11.47 0.72
N ILE A 424 22.56 -10.25 1.11
CA ILE A 424 21.98 -9.56 2.26
C ILE A 424 20.50 -9.30 2.05
N GLU A 425 20.07 -8.86 0.86
CA GLU A 425 18.64 -8.66 0.55
C GLU A 425 17.82 -9.96 0.70
N VAL A 426 18.35 -11.11 0.27
CA VAL A 426 17.68 -12.41 0.41
C VAL A 426 17.57 -12.83 1.88
N PHE A 427 18.60 -12.57 2.70
CA PHE A 427 18.58 -12.91 4.13
C PHE A 427 17.47 -12.19 4.89
N GLY A 428 16.94 -11.09 4.37
CA GLY A 428 15.85 -10.33 5.00
C GLY A 428 14.58 -11.15 5.21
N GLN A 429 14.33 -12.17 4.39
CA GLN A 429 13.20 -13.11 4.57
C GLN A 429 13.31 -13.95 5.85
N VAL A 430 14.54 -14.20 6.33
CA VAL A 430 14.81 -15.05 7.50
C VAL A 430 15.15 -14.22 8.73
N ALA A 431 15.77 -13.05 8.54
CA ALA A 431 16.23 -12.20 9.63
C ALA A 431 15.09 -11.60 10.49
N GLY A 432 13.86 -11.56 9.97
CA GLY A 432 12.69 -11.07 10.70
C GLY A 432 12.94 -9.70 11.34
N LYS A 433 12.80 -9.63 12.67
CA LYS A 433 12.89 -8.41 13.49
C LYS A 433 14.28 -8.15 14.09
N ASP A 434 15.28 -8.91 13.69
CA ASP A 434 16.61 -8.83 14.30
C ASP A 434 17.25 -7.43 14.15
N ARG A 435 17.72 -6.87 15.27
CA ARG A 435 18.31 -5.52 15.32
C ARG A 435 19.65 -5.43 14.61
N GLY A 436 20.46 -6.49 14.66
CA GLY A 436 21.72 -6.59 13.94
C GLY A 436 21.50 -6.52 12.42
N TYR A 437 20.48 -7.21 11.92
CA TYR A 437 20.11 -7.14 10.51
C TYR A 437 19.56 -5.77 10.10
N ARG A 438 18.72 -5.11 10.94
CA ARG A 438 18.27 -3.72 10.68
C ARG A 438 19.46 -2.77 10.48
N ASN A 439 20.48 -2.87 11.35
CA ASN A 439 21.71 -2.08 11.23
C ASN A 439 22.51 -2.43 9.96
N LEU A 440 22.56 -3.72 9.59
CA LEU A 440 23.22 -4.17 8.36
C LEU A 440 22.56 -3.58 7.12
N VAL A 441 21.23 -3.49 7.07
CA VAL A 441 20.50 -2.86 5.95
C VAL A 441 20.81 -1.38 5.81
N ASP A 442 20.86 -0.63 6.92
CA ASP A 442 21.25 0.79 6.88
C ASP A 442 22.67 0.95 6.31
N GLN A 443 23.62 0.12 6.75
CA GLN A 443 25.00 0.12 6.22
C GLN A 443 25.07 -0.31 4.75
N LEU A 444 24.25 -1.29 4.35
CA LEU A 444 24.17 -1.72 2.96
C LEU A 444 23.66 -0.59 2.06
N SER A 445 22.62 0.12 2.48
CA SER A 445 22.09 1.29 1.78
C SER A 445 23.16 2.36 1.59
N ASP A 446 23.94 2.67 2.63
CA ASP A 446 25.04 3.64 2.56
C ASP A 446 26.17 3.15 1.63
N PHE A 447 26.54 1.87 1.72
CA PHE A 447 27.55 1.25 0.86
C PHE A 447 27.15 1.30 -0.62
N VAL A 448 25.91 0.95 -0.95
CA VAL A 448 25.38 1.04 -2.31
C VAL A 448 25.31 2.50 -2.77
N SER A 449 24.84 3.41 -1.90
CA SER A 449 24.76 4.85 -2.22
C SER A 449 26.10 5.44 -2.63
N LYS A 450 27.18 5.09 -1.93
CA LYS A 450 28.54 5.55 -2.26
C LYS A 450 29.05 4.99 -3.59
N ARG A 451 28.69 3.75 -3.94
CA ARG A 451 29.25 3.03 -5.10
C ARG A 451 28.48 3.26 -6.40
N THR A 452 27.16 3.30 -6.33
CA THR A 452 26.28 3.35 -7.52
C THR A 452 25.32 4.54 -7.53
N GLY A 453 25.24 5.28 -6.42
CA GLY A 453 24.40 6.47 -6.28
C GLY A 453 23.26 6.27 -5.28
N GLU A 454 22.83 7.39 -4.68
CA GLU A 454 21.83 7.42 -3.60
C GLU A 454 20.49 6.76 -3.94
N VAL A 455 20.09 6.75 -5.22
CA VAL A 455 18.85 6.09 -5.67
C VAL A 455 18.93 4.58 -5.45
N GLN A 456 20.07 3.96 -5.77
CA GLN A 456 20.20 2.51 -5.62
C GLN A 456 20.25 2.12 -4.15
N GLY A 457 20.84 2.95 -3.28
CA GLY A 457 20.72 2.77 -1.84
C GLY A 457 19.28 2.89 -1.35
N ALA A 458 18.51 3.84 -1.89
CA ALA A 458 17.08 3.97 -1.58
C ALA A 458 16.25 2.75 -2.01
N VAL A 459 16.59 2.12 -3.14
CA VAL A 459 15.95 0.88 -3.60
C VAL A 459 16.19 -0.27 -2.61
N VAL A 460 17.38 -0.37 -2.00
CA VAL A 460 17.65 -1.35 -0.93
C VAL A 460 16.68 -1.17 0.24
N LEU A 461 16.46 0.09 0.68
CA LEU A 461 15.53 0.40 1.76
C LEU A 461 14.07 0.07 1.39
N LEU A 462 13.66 0.40 0.16
CA LEU A 462 12.33 0.06 -0.38
C LEU A 462 12.11 -1.45 -0.43
N ASN A 463 13.08 -2.20 -0.95
CA ASN A 463 13.03 -3.66 -1.02
C ASN A 463 12.95 -4.28 0.37
N ARG A 464 13.73 -3.78 1.33
CA ARG A 464 13.63 -4.24 2.73
C ARG A 464 12.25 -3.98 3.30
N ALA A 465 11.68 -2.79 3.10
CA ALA A 465 10.37 -2.46 3.64
C ALA A 465 9.25 -3.39 3.11
N LYS A 466 9.35 -3.86 1.86
CA LYS A 466 8.41 -4.83 1.27
C LYS A 466 8.49 -6.23 1.87
N GLN A 467 9.59 -6.56 2.54
CA GLN A 467 9.78 -7.86 3.22
C GLN A 467 9.28 -7.85 4.66
N LEU A 468 8.86 -6.70 5.18
CA LEU A 468 8.37 -6.56 6.55
C LEU A 468 6.87 -6.82 6.61
N ASP A 469 6.44 -7.44 7.71
CA ASP A 469 5.04 -7.62 8.06
C ASP A 469 4.44 -6.31 8.61
N PHE A 470 3.10 -6.20 8.59
CA PHE A 470 2.40 -4.99 9.05
C PHE A 470 2.54 -4.69 10.55
N ASP A 471 2.95 -5.67 11.35
CA ASP A 471 3.27 -5.47 12.77
C ASP A 471 4.63 -4.78 12.97
N GLU A 472 5.46 -4.69 11.92
CA GLU A 472 6.71 -3.94 11.86
C GLU A 472 6.53 -2.55 11.22
N ASN A 473 5.31 -2.00 11.28
CA ASN A 473 4.96 -0.73 10.64
C ASN A 473 5.88 0.45 10.98
N MET A 474 6.43 0.51 12.19
CA MET A 474 7.37 1.56 12.60
C MET A 474 8.68 1.51 11.80
N GLU A 475 9.21 0.30 11.59
CA GLU A 475 10.41 0.10 10.77
C GLU A 475 10.10 0.36 9.29
N MET A 476 8.92 -0.05 8.81
CA MET A 476 8.47 0.31 7.45
C MET A 476 8.45 1.84 7.26
N ILE A 477 7.84 2.58 8.19
CA ILE A 477 7.79 4.06 8.14
C ILE A 477 9.20 4.66 8.12
N ARG A 478 10.13 4.12 8.92
CA ARG A 478 11.53 4.57 8.99
C ARG A 478 12.25 4.40 7.66
N LEU A 479 12.19 3.19 7.09
CA LEU A 479 12.85 2.83 5.84
C LEU A 479 12.25 3.57 4.65
N LEU A 480 10.92 3.57 4.54
CA LEU A 480 10.21 4.19 3.42
C LEU A 480 10.29 5.72 3.47
N GLY A 481 10.32 6.33 4.66
CA GLY A 481 10.56 7.76 4.82
C GLY A 481 11.90 8.21 4.25
N LYS A 482 12.98 7.43 4.49
CA LYS A 482 14.28 7.65 3.85
C LYS A 482 14.22 7.41 2.35
N ALA A 483 13.65 6.28 1.93
CA ALA A 483 13.60 5.88 0.52
C ALA A 483 12.86 6.92 -0.34
N ALA A 484 11.66 7.36 0.07
CA ALA A 484 10.83 8.29 -0.68
C ALA A 484 11.54 9.63 -0.97
N ARG A 485 12.31 10.16 0.00
CA ARG A 485 13.10 11.38 -0.23
C ARG A 485 14.15 11.16 -1.33
N LEU A 486 14.92 10.07 -1.24
CA LEU A 486 16.01 9.79 -2.17
C LEU A 486 15.49 9.42 -3.58
N LEU A 487 14.28 8.86 -3.66
CA LEU A 487 13.59 8.47 -4.89
C LEU A 487 12.80 9.62 -5.53
N SER A 488 12.75 10.82 -4.93
CA SER A 488 11.97 11.98 -5.42
C SER A 488 12.36 12.56 -6.79
N LYS A 489 13.29 11.91 -7.50
CA LYS A 489 13.79 12.30 -8.82
C LYS A 489 12.86 11.76 -9.90
N LYS A 490 12.69 12.54 -10.98
CA LYS A 490 11.72 12.24 -12.05
C LYS A 490 11.98 10.88 -12.71
N GLU A 491 13.24 10.53 -12.91
CA GLU A 491 13.68 9.27 -13.55
C GLU A 491 13.31 8.02 -12.72
N HIS A 492 12.87 8.20 -11.48
CA HIS A 492 12.55 7.13 -10.53
C HIS A 492 11.13 7.25 -9.97
N ALA A 493 10.23 7.90 -10.71
CA ALA A 493 8.83 8.11 -10.33
C ALA A 493 8.11 6.79 -9.97
N GLU A 494 8.37 5.69 -10.67
CA GLU A 494 7.77 4.38 -10.36
C GLU A 494 8.15 3.89 -8.94
N ASN A 495 9.44 3.92 -8.61
CA ASN A 495 9.92 3.53 -7.28
C ASN A 495 9.44 4.50 -6.20
N LEU A 496 9.34 5.79 -6.51
CA LEU A 496 8.78 6.79 -5.60
C LEU A 496 7.30 6.52 -5.29
N VAL A 497 6.49 6.25 -6.32
CA VAL A 497 5.06 5.92 -6.16
C VAL A 497 4.92 4.70 -5.26
N ASP A 498 5.70 3.64 -5.51
CA ASP A 498 5.67 2.43 -4.69
C ASP A 498 6.05 2.73 -3.22
N ALA A 499 7.13 3.49 -3.00
CA ALA A 499 7.52 3.90 -1.66
C ALA A 499 6.43 4.72 -0.93
N LEU A 500 5.78 5.65 -1.62
CA LEU A 500 4.71 6.48 -1.06
C LEU A 500 3.43 5.69 -0.77
N LEU A 501 3.07 4.73 -1.63
CA LEU A 501 1.91 3.85 -1.41
C LEU A 501 2.15 2.92 -0.22
N GLN A 502 3.32 2.30 -0.12
CA GLN A 502 3.68 1.46 1.03
C GLN A 502 3.73 2.29 2.33
N LEU A 503 4.27 3.51 2.27
CA LEU A 503 4.36 4.40 3.42
C LEU A 503 2.97 4.84 3.89
N SER A 504 2.06 5.09 2.95
CA SER A 504 0.65 5.36 3.22
C SER A 504 0.00 4.21 4.00
N VAL A 505 0.23 2.96 3.58
CA VAL A 505 -0.32 1.78 4.29
C VAL A 505 0.31 1.62 5.68
N ALA A 506 1.63 1.82 5.81
CA ALA A 506 2.31 1.72 7.09
C ALA A 506 1.84 2.79 8.10
N TYR A 507 1.63 4.03 7.67
CA TYR A 507 1.01 5.06 8.51
C TYR A 507 -0.43 4.71 8.89
N GLN A 508 -1.23 4.19 7.96
CA GLN A 508 -2.60 3.79 8.25
C GLN A 508 -2.68 2.66 9.28
N SER A 509 -1.78 1.66 9.19
CA SER A 509 -1.73 0.58 10.18
C SER A 509 -1.30 1.07 11.56
N ALA A 510 -0.47 2.12 11.63
CA ALA A 510 -0.10 2.80 12.87
C ALA A 510 -1.17 3.77 13.43
N GLY A 511 -2.30 3.95 12.73
CA GLY A 511 -3.37 4.86 13.12
C GLY A 511 -3.14 6.34 12.77
N LEU A 512 -2.17 6.62 11.91
CA LEU A 512 -1.67 7.95 11.53
C LEU A 512 -2.25 8.40 10.18
N LEU A 513 -3.51 8.81 10.19
CA LEU A 513 -4.30 9.01 8.97
C LEU A 513 -3.94 10.28 8.17
N TRP A 514 -3.50 11.36 8.81
CA TRP A 514 -3.06 12.58 8.11
C TRP A 514 -1.76 12.33 7.34
N ALA A 515 -0.80 11.63 7.92
CA ALA A 515 0.44 11.24 7.25
C ALA A 515 0.20 10.20 6.14
N ALA A 516 -0.71 9.26 6.38
CA ALA A 516 -1.14 8.30 5.36
C ALA A 516 -1.76 9.00 4.14
N ARG A 517 -2.72 9.91 4.38
CA ARG A 517 -3.36 10.76 3.36
C ARG A 517 -2.35 11.53 2.53
N ALA A 518 -1.40 12.18 3.19
CA ALA A 518 -0.38 12.99 2.52
C ALA A 518 0.47 12.16 1.55
N SER A 519 0.88 10.96 2.00
CA SER A 519 1.70 10.03 1.21
C SER A 519 0.92 9.51 -0.01
N CYS A 520 -0.33 9.09 0.20
CA CYS A 520 -1.19 8.56 -0.87
C CYS A 520 -1.54 9.62 -1.92
N THR A 521 -1.88 10.84 -1.48
CA THR A 521 -2.19 11.96 -2.38
C THR A 521 -0.98 12.37 -3.21
N SER A 522 0.23 12.32 -2.63
CA SER A 522 1.47 12.60 -3.37
C SER A 522 1.79 11.51 -4.41
N ALA A 523 1.48 10.24 -4.10
CA ALA A 523 1.57 9.16 -5.07
C ALA A 523 0.59 9.38 -6.24
N ALA A 524 -0.66 9.74 -5.95
CA ALA A 524 -1.67 10.07 -6.97
C ALA A 524 -1.20 11.22 -7.88
N ALA A 525 -0.67 12.30 -7.29
CA ALA A 525 -0.15 13.44 -8.05
C ALA A 525 1.01 13.02 -8.96
N THR A 526 1.91 12.15 -8.50
CA THR A 526 3.02 11.62 -9.31
C THR A 526 2.50 10.79 -10.49
N LEU A 527 1.51 9.92 -10.25
CA LEU A 527 0.87 9.13 -11.32
C LEU A 527 0.15 9.99 -12.37
N PHE A 528 -0.46 11.11 -11.97
CA PHE A 528 -1.04 12.06 -12.93
C PHE A 528 0.04 12.70 -13.81
N ILE A 529 1.18 13.08 -13.24
CA ILE A 529 2.29 13.66 -14.00
C ILE A 529 2.80 12.67 -15.04
N GLU A 530 3.02 11.40 -14.65
CA GLU A 530 3.42 10.35 -15.60
C GLU A 530 2.38 10.16 -16.70
N GLY A 531 1.09 10.17 -16.34
CA GLY A 531 0.01 9.97 -17.31
C GLY A 531 -0.16 11.13 -18.30
N GLU A 532 0.04 12.38 -17.86
CA GLU A 532 0.01 13.56 -18.73
C GLU A 532 1.16 13.55 -19.74
N GLU A 533 2.36 13.15 -19.32
CA GLU A 533 3.54 13.10 -20.19
C GLU A 533 3.47 11.96 -21.21
N ASN A 534 3.03 10.77 -20.78
CA ASN A 534 2.95 9.59 -21.65
C ASN A 534 1.66 9.54 -22.48
N GLY A 535 0.66 10.38 -22.16
CA GLY A 535 -0.66 10.36 -22.79
C GLY A 535 -1.53 9.17 -22.37
N GLU A 536 -1.09 8.38 -21.40
CA GLU A 536 -1.78 7.18 -20.91
C GLU A 536 -1.79 7.15 -19.38
N LEU A 537 -2.98 7.07 -18.78
CA LEU A 537 -3.11 6.98 -17.32
C LEU A 537 -2.75 5.57 -16.82
N PRO A 538 -1.92 5.44 -15.76
CA PRO A 538 -1.59 4.14 -15.19
C PRO A 538 -2.81 3.44 -14.56
N SER A 539 -2.91 2.11 -14.71
CA SER A 539 -3.99 1.31 -14.11
C SER A 539 -3.99 1.34 -12.58
N THR A 540 -2.84 1.64 -11.95
CA THR A 540 -2.66 1.80 -10.50
C THR A 540 -3.26 3.10 -9.95
N LEU A 541 -3.69 4.03 -10.81
CA LEU A 541 -4.26 5.31 -10.39
C LEU A 541 -5.60 5.14 -9.66
N PHE A 542 -6.51 4.31 -10.18
CA PHE A 542 -7.80 4.03 -9.52
C PHE A 542 -7.64 3.51 -8.08
N PRO A 543 -6.89 2.42 -7.81
CA PRO A 543 -6.73 1.93 -6.45
C PRO A 543 -6.00 2.94 -5.54
N THR A 544 -5.10 3.76 -6.10
CA THR A 544 -4.44 4.84 -5.36
C THR A 544 -5.45 5.91 -4.90
N LEU A 545 -6.30 6.39 -5.80
CA LEU A 545 -7.35 7.36 -5.48
C LEU A 545 -8.37 6.80 -4.48
N MET A 546 -8.73 5.52 -4.62
CA MET A 546 -9.61 4.86 -3.65
C MET A 546 -8.96 4.76 -2.27
N ASN A 547 -7.67 4.46 -2.16
CA ASN A 547 -6.95 4.49 -0.88
C ASN A 547 -6.97 5.89 -0.24
N ALA A 548 -6.74 6.93 -1.03
CA ALA A 548 -6.84 8.31 -0.54
C ALA A 548 -8.28 8.65 -0.10
N ALA A 549 -9.30 8.21 -0.83
CA ALA A 549 -10.70 8.37 -0.45
C ALA A 549 -11.03 7.66 0.87
N TRP A 550 -10.54 6.42 1.07
CA TRP A 550 -10.70 5.67 2.32
C TRP A 550 -10.12 6.40 3.52
N GLN A 551 -8.95 7.03 3.34
CA GLN A 551 -8.32 7.85 4.38
C GLN A 551 -9.11 9.13 4.64
N ALA A 552 -9.58 9.81 3.59
CA ALA A 552 -10.42 11.00 3.71
C ALA A 552 -11.75 10.70 4.44
N VAL A 553 -12.40 9.56 4.17
CA VAL A 553 -13.60 9.13 4.92
C VAL A 553 -13.31 8.90 6.39
N GLN A 554 -12.19 8.23 6.73
CA GLN A 554 -11.80 8.01 8.14
C GLN A 554 -11.45 9.31 8.86
N LEU A 555 -10.95 10.32 8.12
CA LEU A 555 -10.72 11.68 8.61
C LEU A 555 -11.99 12.53 8.67
N LYS A 556 -13.13 12.05 8.14
CA LYS A 556 -14.36 12.82 7.90
C LYS A 556 -14.13 14.08 7.05
N HIS A 557 -13.23 13.98 6.06
CA HIS A 557 -12.90 15.04 5.10
C HIS A 557 -13.82 15.00 3.88
N PHE A 558 -15.03 15.55 4.04
CA PHE A 558 -16.08 15.48 3.02
C PHE A 558 -15.71 16.13 1.68
N PRO A 559 -15.10 17.33 1.63
CA PRO A 559 -14.75 17.94 0.35
C PRO A 559 -13.78 17.10 -0.46
N GLU A 560 -12.77 16.54 0.18
CA GLU A 560 -11.74 15.78 -0.50
C GLU A 560 -12.19 14.37 -0.86
N LEU A 561 -12.94 13.69 0.00
CA LEU A 561 -13.47 12.36 -0.34
C LEU A 561 -14.38 12.45 -1.58
N LEU A 562 -15.23 13.48 -1.70
CA LEU A 562 -16.08 13.68 -2.87
C LEU A 562 -15.24 13.92 -4.13
N GLY A 563 -14.19 14.73 -4.00
CA GLY A 563 -13.24 14.99 -5.10
C GLY A 563 -12.51 13.72 -5.54
N MET A 564 -11.96 12.94 -4.61
CA MET A 564 -11.24 11.69 -4.92
C MET A 564 -12.17 10.67 -5.59
N VAL A 565 -13.40 10.49 -5.09
CA VAL A 565 -14.37 9.56 -5.71
C VAL A 565 -14.78 10.02 -7.11
N GLN A 566 -14.96 11.33 -7.32
CA GLN A 566 -15.25 11.87 -8.66
C GLN A 566 -14.13 11.50 -9.65
N ILE A 567 -12.88 11.75 -9.26
CA ILE A 567 -11.72 11.49 -10.12
C ILE A 567 -11.57 9.98 -10.33
N ALA A 568 -11.72 9.15 -9.30
CA ALA A 568 -11.63 7.70 -9.39
C ALA A 568 -12.68 7.12 -10.35
N ARG A 569 -13.92 7.61 -10.33
CA ARG A 569 -14.95 7.21 -11.30
C ARG A 569 -14.62 7.66 -12.72
N GLY A 570 -14.05 8.85 -12.88
CA GLY A 570 -13.50 9.30 -14.16
C GLY A 570 -12.46 8.32 -14.70
N CYS A 571 -11.52 7.89 -13.85
CA CYS A 571 -10.53 6.88 -14.21
C CYS A 571 -11.16 5.53 -14.58
N LEU A 572 -12.17 5.07 -13.84
CA LEU A 572 -12.87 3.80 -14.13
C LEU A 572 -13.50 3.80 -15.54
N ASN A 573 -14.02 4.95 -15.98
CA ASN A 573 -14.63 5.12 -17.28
C ASN A 573 -13.60 5.31 -18.41
N ALA A 574 -12.43 5.86 -18.10
CA ALA A 574 -11.39 6.18 -19.08
C ALA A 574 -10.35 5.07 -19.28
N LEU A 575 -10.07 4.27 -18.25
CA LEU A 575 -9.02 3.25 -18.27
C LEU A 575 -9.50 1.93 -18.92
N PRO A 576 -8.64 1.24 -19.70
CA PRO A 576 -8.97 -0.03 -20.34
C PRO A 576 -8.88 -1.21 -19.35
N LEU A 577 -9.73 -1.20 -18.32
CA LEU A 577 -9.79 -2.26 -17.31
C LEU A 577 -10.54 -3.50 -17.82
N ASP A 578 -10.03 -4.69 -17.49
CA ASP A 578 -10.74 -5.95 -17.73
C ASP A 578 -12.01 -6.10 -16.86
N ASP A 579 -12.91 -7.01 -17.22
CA ASP A 579 -14.19 -7.19 -16.53
C ASP A 579 -14.03 -7.59 -15.06
N LYS A 580 -12.94 -8.30 -14.72
CA LYS A 580 -12.61 -8.71 -13.35
C LYS A 580 -12.22 -7.49 -12.51
N SER A 581 -11.42 -6.59 -13.07
CA SER A 581 -10.96 -5.35 -12.44
C SER A 581 -12.11 -4.37 -12.28
N LYS A 582 -12.97 -4.23 -13.30
CA LYS A 582 -14.22 -3.44 -13.19
C LYS A 582 -15.14 -3.97 -12.10
N SER A 583 -15.33 -5.28 -12.02
CA SER A 583 -16.14 -5.92 -10.98
C SER A 583 -15.56 -5.68 -9.58
N ARG A 584 -14.23 -5.78 -9.43
CA ARG A 584 -13.54 -5.50 -8.17
C ARG A 584 -13.68 -4.03 -7.77
N ALA A 585 -13.53 -3.11 -8.72
CA ALA A 585 -13.70 -1.68 -8.49
C ALA A 585 -15.14 -1.33 -8.08
N ALA A 586 -16.14 -1.92 -8.72
CA ALA A 586 -17.55 -1.75 -8.36
C ALA A 586 -17.84 -2.26 -6.94
N ALA A 587 -17.29 -3.42 -6.56
CA ALA A 587 -17.40 -3.93 -5.19
C ALA A 587 -16.74 -2.97 -4.18
N GLN A 588 -15.53 -2.48 -4.48
CA GLN A 588 -14.82 -1.53 -3.62
C GLN A 588 -15.59 -0.22 -3.42
N LEU A 589 -16.22 0.32 -4.47
CA LEU A 589 -17.06 1.52 -4.39
C LEU A 589 -18.33 1.28 -3.57
N LYS A 590 -18.94 0.09 -3.66
CA LYS A 590 -20.09 -0.28 -2.84
C LYS A 590 -19.73 -0.38 -1.36
N ASP A 591 -18.59 -0.99 -1.05
CA ASP A 591 -18.08 -1.06 0.34
C ASP A 591 -17.78 0.34 0.87
N PHE A 592 -17.20 1.20 0.03
CA PHE A 592 -16.94 2.60 0.36
C PHE A 592 -18.22 3.37 0.67
N ASP A 593 -19.25 3.24 -0.16
CA ASP A 593 -20.55 3.88 0.05
C ASP A 593 -21.20 3.45 1.38
N MET A 594 -21.10 2.16 1.74
CA MET A 594 -21.60 1.66 3.02
C MET A 594 -20.85 2.26 4.22
N VAL A 595 -19.52 2.41 4.12
CA VAL A 595 -18.72 3.00 5.20
C VAL A 595 -18.99 4.51 5.33
N LEU A 596 -19.13 5.22 4.21
CA LEU A 596 -19.52 6.63 4.22
C LEU A 596 -20.91 6.81 4.86
N ALA A 597 -21.88 5.93 4.55
CA ALA A 597 -23.19 5.95 5.19
C ALA A 597 -23.10 5.74 6.72
N CYS A 598 -22.25 4.82 7.19
CA CYS A 598 -21.97 4.65 8.63
C CYS A 598 -21.40 5.93 9.28
N GLN A 599 -20.59 6.71 8.56
CA GLN A 599 -20.05 7.98 9.07
C GLN A 599 -21.13 9.07 9.09
N LEU A 600 -21.99 9.14 8.08
CA LEU A 600 -23.08 10.10 7.99
C LEU A 600 -24.09 9.94 9.13
N THR A 601 -24.46 8.71 9.50
CA THR A 601 -25.38 8.45 10.62
C THR A 601 -24.86 8.88 11.98
N ASN A 602 -23.55 9.10 12.10
CA ASN A 602 -22.87 9.52 13.33
C ASN A 602 -22.53 11.03 13.37
N LEU A 603 -23.06 11.81 12.43
CA LEU A 603 -22.97 13.28 12.45
C LEU A 603 -23.87 13.87 13.53
N SER A 604 -23.42 14.96 14.14
CA SER A 604 -24.22 15.71 15.12
C SER A 604 -25.39 16.44 14.45
N SER A 605 -26.39 16.82 15.26
CA SER A 605 -27.52 17.62 14.78
C SER A 605 -27.11 18.99 14.21
N GLU A 606 -25.94 19.51 14.60
CA GLU A 606 -25.39 20.77 14.07
C GLU A 606 -24.64 20.56 12.75
N GLU A 607 -24.07 19.37 12.52
CA GLU A 607 -23.36 19.04 11.29
C GLU A 607 -24.29 18.67 10.14
N ILE A 608 -25.39 17.95 10.40
CA ILE A 608 -26.33 17.48 9.36
C ILE A 608 -26.83 18.62 8.44
N PRO A 609 -27.28 19.79 8.94
CA PRO A 609 -27.72 20.91 8.08
C PRO A 609 -26.62 21.48 7.17
N ARG A 610 -25.34 21.18 7.39
CA ARG A 610 -24.26 21.64 6.50
C ARG A 610 -24.20 20.83 5.20
N LEU A 611 -24.93 19.72 5.11
CA LEU A 611 -24.92 18.79 3.99
C LEU A 611 -26.19 18.85 3.12
N GLU A 612 -27.05 19.87 3.25
CA GLU A 612 -28.35 19.99 2.54
C GLU A 612 -28.28 19.94 1.01
N LEU A 613 -27.13 20.28 0.41
CA LEU A 613 -26.90 20.26 -1.04
C LEU A 613 -26.21 18.99 -1.55
N ILE A 614 -25.79 18.11 -0.64
CA ILE A 614 -24.98 16.94 -0.96
C ILE A 614 -25.75 15.71 -1.46
N PRO A 615 -27.06 15.49 -1.18
CA PRO A 615 -27.77 14.29 -1.67
C PRO A 615 -27.65 14.04 -3.18
N ASP A 616 -27.88 15.06 -4.01
CA ASP A 616 -27.78 14.92 -5.47
C ASP A 616 -26.34 14.73 -5.96
N ILE A 617 -25.36 15.27 -5.21
CA ILE A 617 -23.93 15.03 -5.50
C ILE A 617 -23.59 13.56 -5.25
N LEU A 618 -24.09 12.98 -4.17
CA LEU A 618 -23.92 11.56 -3.88
C LEU A 618 -24.61 10.69 -4.94
N GLU A 619 -25.77 11.10 -5.46
CA GLU A 619 -26.42 10.44 -6.60
C GLU A 619 -25.54 10.49 -7.87
N GLY A 620 -25.01 11.65 -8.21
CA GLY A 620 -24.14 11.82 -9.39
C GLY A 620 -22.80 11.06 -9.28
N LEU A 621 -22.36 10.78 -8.04
CA LEU A 621 -21.23 9.92 -7.73
C LEU A 621 -21.65 8.47 -7.50
N ASP A 622 -22.91 8.10 -7.73
CA ASP A 622 -23.47 6.76 -7.57
C ASP A 622 -23.10 6.14 -6.19
N LEU A 623 -23.18 6.98 -5.16
CA LEU A 623 -23.06 6.67 -3.73
C LEU A 623 -24.46 6.66 -3.11
N ASN A 624 -25.29 5.74 -3.60
CA ASN A 624 -26.73 5.74 -3.34
C ASN A 624 -27.05 5.47 -1.86
N ILE A 625 -26.32 4.58 -1.18
CA ILE A 625 -26.56 4.26 0.23
C ILE A 625 -26.32 5.51 1.09
N SER A 626 -25.24 6.24 0.81
CA SER A 626 -24.93 7.50 1.47
C SER A 626 -25.98 8.58 1.16
N ARG A 627 -26.45 8.68 -0.09
CA ARG A 627 -27.54 9.60 -0.48
C ARG A 627 -28.80 9.33 0.35
N PHE A 628 -29.26 8.08 0.37
CA PHE A 628 -30.49 7.72 1.08
C PHE A 628 -30.36 7.95 2.59
N THR A 629 -29.18 7.62 3.14
CA THR A 629 -28.86 7.90 4.54
C THR A 629 -28.95 9.40 4.86
N LEU A 630 -28.35 10.25 4.03
CA LEU A 630 -28.39 11.69 4.25
C LEU A 630 -29.81 12.25 4.10
N LEU A 631 -30.59 11.79 3.11
CA LEU A 631 -31.99 12.19 2.96
C LEU A 631 -32.83 11.81 4.18
N TYR A 632 -32.62 10.62 4.74
CA TYR A 632 -33.27 10.20 5.97
C TYR A 632 -32.91 11.14 7.14
N LEU A 633 -31.61 11.42 7.33
CA LEU A 633 -31.12 12.33 8.39
C LEU A 633 -31.64 13.76 8.23
N LEU A 634 -31.91 14.22 7.01
CA LEU A 634 -32.52 15.53 6.71
C LEU A 634 -34.04 15.54 6.90
N GLY A 635 -34.69 14.38 7.08
CA GLY A 635 -36.14 14.24 7.33
C GLY A 635 -36.98 13.91 6.10
N TYR A 636 -36.38 13.38 5.03
CA TYR A 636 -37.06 13.09 3.76
C TYR A 636 -37.44 11.60 3.58
N GLU A 637 -37.88 10.92 4.63
CA GLU A 637 -38.36 9.51 4.54
C GLU A 637 -39.49 9.35 3.51
N ASP A 638 -40.41 10.32 3.40
CA ASP A 638 -41.49 10.31 2.40
C ASP A 638 -40.94 10.20 0.96
N ALA A 639 -39.85 10.89 0.67
CA ALA A 639 -39.20 10.84 -0.64
C ALA A 639 -38.55 9.48 -0.88
N LEU A 640 -37.90 8.91 0.14
CA LEU A 640 -37.30 7.58 0.06
C LEU A 640 -38.35 6.48 -0.19
N ARG A 641 -39.56 6.64 0.36
CA ARG A 641 -40.70 5.74 0.09
C ARG A 641 -41.24 5.91 -1.33
N GLN A 642 -41.39 7.15 -1.81
CA GLN A 642 -41.82 7.43 -3.18
C GLN A 642 -40.84 6.89 -4.24
N GLU A 643 -39.54 6.94 -3.95
CA GLU A 643 -38.48 6.39 -4.79
C GLU A 643 -38.35 4.86 -4.69
N GLY A 644 -39.11 4.22 -3.79
CA GLY A 644 -39.12 2.77 -3.60
C GLY A 644 -37.89 2.22 -2.86
N TRP A 645 -37.03 3.08 -2.29
CA TRP A 645 -35.88 2.65 -1.48
C TRP A 645 -36.33 2.09 -0.12
N VAL A 646 -37.32 2.74 0.50
CA VAL A 646 -38.05 2.16 1.63
C VAL A 646 -39.32 1.50 1.10
N PRO A 647 -39.45 0.16 1.17
CA PRO A 647 -40.67 -0.54 0.78
C PRO A 647 -41.90 -0.05 1.57
N GLU A 648 -43.09 -0.03 0.94
CA GLU A 648 -44.35 0.30 1.63
C GLU A 648 -44.65 -0.64 2.81
N SER A 649 -44.09 -1.85 2.80
CA SER A 649 -44.24 -2.85 3.88
C SER A 649 -43.43 -2.53 5.14
N GLU A 650 -42.38 -1.70 5.06
CA GLU A 650 -41.52 -1.38 6.20
C GLU A 650 -42.14 -0.27 7.05
N SER A 651 -42.31 -0.51 8.36
CA SER A 651 -42.85 0.52 9.25
C SER A 651 -41.80 1.60 9.55
N PRO A 652 -42.19 2.83 9.94
CA PRO A 652 -41.23 3.86 10.34
C PRO A 652 -40.28 3.42 11.48
N LYS A 653 -40.72 2.48 12.33
CA LYS A 653 -39.87 1.90 13.39
C LYS A 653 -38.79 0.97 12.82
N ASP A 654 -39.11 0.20 11.79
CA ASP A 654 -38.16 -0.72 11.15
C ASP A 654 -37.07 0.08 10.41
N VAL A 655 -37.47 1.15 9.73
CA VAL A 655 -36.54 2.12 9.10
C VAL A 655 -35.63 2.76 10.14
N GLN A 656 -36.18 3.22 11.27
CA GLN A 656 -35.38 3.80 12.35
C GLN A 656 -34.40 2.78 12.96
N SER A 657 -34.83 1.53 13.15
CA SER A 657 -34.00 0.42 13.62
C SER A 657 -32.81 0.17 12.68
N PHE A 658 -33.06 0.14 11.37
CA PHE A 658 -32.01 -0.01 10.36
C PHE A 658 -30.92 1.08 10.49
N PHE A 659 -31.30 2.36 10.59
CA PHE A 659 -30.32 3.44 10.72
C PHE A 659 -29.61 3.45 12.08
N ASN A 660 -30.26 3.01 13.15
CA ASN A 660 -29.61 2.84 14.46
C ASN A 660 -28.55 1.72 14.43
N GLN A 661 -28.84 0.60 13.75
CA GLN A 661 -27.88 -0.48 13.52
C GLN A 661 -26.72 -0.04 12.62
N LEU A 662 -27.02 0.77 11.59
CA LEU A 662 -26.01 1.35 10.71
C LEU A 662 -25.08 2.30 11.50
N ALA A 663 -25.62 3.14 12.38
CA ALA A 663 -24.85 3.98 13.29
C ALA A 663 -24.00 3.15 14.28
N GLY A 664 -24.47 1.95 14.65
CA GLY A 664 -23.79 0.98 15.51
C GLY A 664 -22.57 0.29 14.90
N GLN A 665 -22.37 0.37 13.58
CA GLN A 665 -21.28 -0.32 12.89
C GLN A 665 -19.90 0.24 13.29
N PRO A 666 -18.84 -0.60 13.41
CA PRO A 666 -17.49 -0.16 13.75
C PRO A 666 -16.93 0.90 12.79
N ALA A 667 -17.38 0.86 11.53
CA ALA A 667 -17.02 1.83 10.51
C ALA A 667 -17.43 3.27 10.86
N GLY A 668 -18.34 3.48 11.82
CA GLY A 668 -18.78 4.79 12.32
C GLY A 668 -18.08 5.29 13.59
N ASP A 669 -17.12 4.55 14.17
CA ASP A 669 -16.56 4.78 15.53
C ASP A 669 -15.60 5.98 15.67
N ALA A 670 -15.56 6.86 14.68
CA ALA A 670 -14.72 8.06 14.66
C ALA A 670 -15.37 9.27 15.38
N HIS A 671 -16.18 9.06 16.43
CA HIS A 671 -16.94 10.12 17.13
C HIS A 671 -16.08 11.21 17.76
N TRP A 672 -14.84 10.88 18.12
CA TRP A 672 -13.91 11.82 18.77
C TRP A 672 -13.31 12.84 17.80
N ARG A 673 -13.49 12.66 16.47
CA ARG A 673 -13.05 13.60 15.44
C ARG A 673 -14.25 14.39 14.89
N PRO A 674 -14.14 15.73 14.79
CA PRO A 674 -15.15 16.55 14.14
C PRO A 674 -15.11 16.37 12.62
N SER A 675 -16.23 16.65 11.95
CA SER A 675 -16.28 16.64 10.49
C SER A 675 -15.60 17.84 9.84
N ILE A 676 -14.90 17.59 8.73
CA ILE A 676 -14.18 18.60 7.96
C ILE A 676 -15.02 18.95 6.73
N PHE A 677 -15.34 20.23 6.61
CA PHE A 677 -16.14 20.77 5.50
C PHE A 677 -15.42 21.88 4.74
N ASN A 678 -14.39 22.49 5.34
CA ASN A 678 -13.63 23.63 4.79
C ASN A 678 -14.54 24.75 4.29
N ASP A 679 -15.61 25.04 5.04
CA ASP A 679 -16.53 26.14 4.73
C ASP A 679 -16.02 27.46 5.33
N GLN A 680 -16.92 28.44 5.52
CA GLN A 680 -16.58 29.78 5.99
C GLN A 680 -16.39 29.87 7.51
N ASN A 681 -16.43 28.75 8.24
CA ASN A 681 -16.28 28.73 9.68
C ASN A 681 -14.88 28.28 10.10
N THR A 682 -14.40 28.79 11.23
CA THR A 682 -13.25 28.21 11.94
C THR A 682 -13.52 26.74 12.22
N GLN A 683 -12.57 25.87 11.87
CA GLN A 683 -12.64 24.44 12.15
C GLN A 683 -11.39 23.98 12.91
N VAL A 684 -11.42 22.72 13.35
CA VAL A 684 -10.33 22.09 14.07
C VAL A 684 -10.00 20.74 13.44
N PHE A 685 -8.74 20.54 13.10
CA PHE A 685 -8.21 19.24 12.69
C PHE A 685 -7.63 18.55 13.90
N VAL A 686 -7.95 17.26 14.05
CA VAL A 686 -7.56 16.49 15.23
C VAL A 686 -6.72 15.30 14.82
N THR A 687 -5.63 15.07 15.54
CA THR A 687 -4.85 13.83 15.51
C THR A 687 -4.56 13.33 16.93
N SER A 688 -4.17 12.06 17.06
CA SER A 688 -3.77 11.44 18.32
C SER A 688 -2.46 10.69 18.14
N VAL A 689 -1.41 11.12 18.86
CA VAL A 689 -0.07 10.52 18.78
C VAL A 689 0.43 10.19 20.18
N LEU A 690 0.83 8.93 20.43
CA LEU A 690 1.24 8.45 21.77
C LEU A 690 0.16 8.71 22.83
N GLY A 691 -1.12 8.73 22.43
CA GLY A 691 -2.26 9.08 23.29
C GLY A 691 -2.42 10.57 23.61
N VAL A 692 -1.60 11.46 23.06
CA VAL A 692 -1.79 12.91 23.11
C VAL A 692 -2.74 13.33 21.99
N GLN A 693 -3.85 13.98 22.33
CA GLN A 693 -4.72 14.60 21.34
C GLN A 693 -4.16 15.98 20.92
N VAL A 694 -3.81 16.12 19.65
CA VAL A 694 -3.36 17.41 19.10
C VAL A 694 -4.48 18.00 18.26
N ASN A 695 -4.92 19.21 18.65
CA ASN A 695 -5.97 19.96 17.96
C ASN A 695 -5.35 21.14 17.23
N VAL A 696 -5.57 21.23 15.92
CA VAL A 696 -5.08 22.32 15.08
C VAL A 696 -6.28 23.14 14.62
N ILE A 697 -6.51 24.26 15.30
CA ILE A 697 -7.58 25.21 15.04
C ILE A 697 -7.12 26.16 13.94
N HIS A 698 -7.95 26.41 12.93
CA HIS A 698 -7.56 27.26 11.81
C HIS A 698 -8.68 28.19 11.36
N GLU A 699 -8.27 29.35 10.84
CA GLU A 699 -9.16 30.25 10.11
C GLU A 699 -9.61 29.64 8.76
N PRO A 700 -10.79 30.03 8.23
CA PRO A 700 -11.37 29.44 7.02
C PRO A 700 -10.68 29.88 5.71
N THR A 701 -9.40 30.22 5.74
CA THR A 701 -8.62 30.65 4.57
C THR A 701 -7.90 29.46 3.93
N ASP A 702 -7.59 29.56 2.63
CA ASP A 702 -6.88 28.48 1.93
C ASP A 702 -5.50 28.24 2.55
N THR A 703 -4.82 29.32 2.94
CA THR A 703 -3.53 29.27 3.62
C THR A 703 -3.64 28.63 5.00
N GLY A 704 -4.57 29.07 5.84
CA GLY A 704 -4.81 28.52 7.18
C GLY A 704 -5.14 27.02 7.14
N ILE A 705 -6.02 26.60 6.23
CA ILE A 705 -6.35 25.17 6.02
C ILE A 705 -5.11 24.39 5.60
N THR A 706 -4.34 24.90 4.63
CA THR A 706 -3.12 24.24 4.13
C THR A 706 -2.09 24.04 5.24
N VAL A 707 -1.82 25.08 6.02
CA VAL A 707 -0.88 25.04 7.14
C VAL A 707 -1.38 24.07 8.21
N ALA A 708 -2.67 24.09 8.53
CA ALA A 708 -3.25 23.21 9.55
C ALA A 708 -3.21 21.72 9.16
N GLU A 709 -3.56 21.36 7.92
CA GLU A 709 -3.44 19.98 7.44
C GLU A 709 -1.98 19.50 7.50
N ALA A 710 -1.03 20.37 7.11
CA ALA A 710 0.39 20.06 7.14
C ALA A 710 0.93 19.90 8.56
N ILE A 711 0.50 20.73 9.53
CA ILE A 711 0.85 20.56 10.95
C ILE A 711 0.34 19.20 11.45
N ALA A 712 -0.92 18.85 11.19
CA ALA A 712 -1.48 17.58 11.62
C ALA A 712 -0.72 16.38 11.04
N GLY A 713 -0.43 16.38 9.74
CA GLY A 713 0.37 15.34 9.09
C GLY A 713 1.82 15.30 9.57
N THR A 714 2.41 16.46 9.88
CA THR A 714 3.78 16.58 10.40
C THR A 714 3.88 16.02 11.81
N VAL A 715 2.92 16.32 12.69
CA VAL A 715 2.87 15.76 14.03
C VAL A 715 2.79 14.24 13.98
N GLU A 716 1.93 13.68 13.13
CA GLU A 716 1.85 12.23 12.94
C GLU A 716 3.15 11.63 12.39
N ALA A 717 3.70 12.21 11.32
CA ALA A 717 4.96 11.75 10.74
C ALA A 717 6.10 11.83 11.76
N PHE A 718 6.24 12.93 12.47
CA PHE A 718 7.30 13.14 13.47
C PHE A 718 7.20 12.16 14.63
N PHE A 719 5.98 11.88 15.12
CA PHE A 719 5.77 10.99 16.27
C PHE A 719 5.73 9.50 15.91
N ALA A 720 5.64 9.13 14.63
CA ALA A 720 5.35 7.75 14.24
C ALA A 720 6.30 6.74 14.89
N THR A 721 7.61 6.94 14.79
CA THR A 721 8.59 5.99 15.34
C THR A 721 8.88 6.20 16.83
N ALA A 722 8.14 7.06 17.53
CA ALA A 722 8.47 7.45 18.90
C ALA A 722 8.36 6.31 19.93
N PHE A 723 7.56 5.27 19.67
CA PHE A 723 7.53 4.07 20.50
C PHE A 723 8.91 3.37 20.56
N GLU A 724 9.66 3.34 19.45
CA GLU A 724 11.01 2.75 19.38
C GLU A 724 12.07 3.59 20.14
N LEU A 725 11.75 4.84 20.48
CA LEU A 725 12.62 5.74 21.23
C LEU A 725 12.42 5.62 22.75
N GLY A 726 11.46 4.81 23.20
CA GLY A 726 11.07 4.76 24.62
C GLY A 726 10.55 6.10 25.12
N ALA A 727 9.91 6.88 24.23
CA ALA A 727 9.26 8.13 24.57
C ALA A 727 7.84 7.87 25.09
N PHE A 728 7.49 8.49 26.20
CA PHE A 728 6.19 8.38 26.84
C PHE A 728 5.55 9.75 26.99
N ALA A 729 4.30 9.85 26.58
CA ALA A 729 3.54 11.07 26.73
C ALA A 729 2.97 11.23 28.14
N HIS A 730 2.94 12.47 28.65
CA HIS A 730 2.46 12.81 29.98
C HIS A 730 1.36 13.88 29.98
N ALA A 731 1.02 14.44 28.81
CA ALA A 731 -0.06 15.39 28.62
C ALA A 731 -1.18 14.78 27.78
N GLU A 732 -2.45 15.04 28.12
CA GLU A 732 -3.59 14.48 27.39
C GLU A 732 -3.86 15.21 26.07
N ARG A 733 -3.52 16.51 26.00
CA ARG A 733 -3.93 17.39 24.91
C ARG A 733 -2.92 18.52 24.68
N PHE A 734 -2.77 18.91 23.42
CA PHE A 734 -2.05 20.12 22.99
C PHE A 734 -2.85 20.85 21.91
N ASP A 735 -3.05 22.16 22.05
CA ASP A 735 -3.80 22.97 21.08
C ASP A 735 -2.87 23.88 20.27
N VAL A 736 -2.99 23.84 18.94
CA VAL A 736 -2.30 24.73 18.01
C VAL A 736 -3.34 25.62 17.34
N THR A 737 -3.15 26.93 17.35
CA THR A 737 -4.01 27.88 16.62
C THR A 737 -3.24 28.47 15.45
N VAL A 738 -3.77 28.31 14.24
CA VAL A 738 -3.21 28.86 13.01
C VAL A 738 -4.00 30.11 12.62
N VAL A 739 -3.30 31.23 12.51
CA VAL A 739 -3.89 32.52 12.12
C VAL A 739 -3.10 33.14 10.98
N ASP A 740 -3.81 33.76 10.05
CA ASP A 740 -3.17 34.60 9.05
C ASP A 740 -2.81 35.96 9.70
N ALA A 741 -1.60 36.45 9.40
CA ALA A 741 -1.10 37.69 9.94
C ALA A 741 -0.33 38.52 8.91
N SER A 742 -0.40 39.85 9.07
CA SER A 742 0.40 40.80 8.29
C SER A 742 1.86 40.83 8.79
N ILE A 743 2.61 39.76 8.53
CA ILE A 743 4.01 39.57 8.93
C ILE A 743 4.86 39.14 7.73
N ALA A 744 6.17 39.42 7.77
CA ALA A 744 7.08 39.11 6.67
C ALA A 744 7.52 37.64 6.62
N ARG A 745 7.54 36.96 7.77
CA ARG A 745 7.92 35.56 7.97
C ARG A 745 7.01 34.97 9.05
N PHE A 746 6.83 33.65 9.05
CA PHE A 746 6.06 32.97 10.08
C PHE A 746 6.59 33.26 11.50
N GLU A 747 5.71 33.15 12.49
CA GLU A 747 6.04 33.25 13.91
C GLU A 747 5.33 32.13 14.68
N VAL A 748 6.06 31.43 15.56
CA VAL A 748 5.52 30.41 16.46
C VAL A 748 5.67 30.89 17.90
N THR A 749 4.55 31.03 18.62
CA THR A 749 4.55 31.39 20.05
C THR A 749 3.91 30.28 20.86
N ALA A 750 4.65 29.70 21.81
CA ALA A 750 4.17 28.61 22.66
C ALA A 750 3.89 29.09 24.09
N ASP A 751 2.72 28.72 24.63
CA ASP A 751 2.36 28.77 26.03
C ASP A 751 2.37 27.35 26.60
N LEU A 752 3.56 26.92 27.04
CA LEU A 752 3.79 25.58 27.57
C LEU A 752 3.01 25.33 28.87
N ASP A 753 2.79 26.38 29.67
CA ASP A 753 2.02 26.29 30.91
C ASP A 753 0.55 25.90 30.64
N ARG A 754 0.02 26.19 29.44
CA ARG A 754 -1.34 25.81 29.00
C ARG A 754 -1.37 24.72 27.92
N MET A 755 -0.21 24.19 27.50
CA MET A 755 -0.08 23.27 26.37
C MET A 755 -0.69 23.82 25.07
N ARG A 756 -0.38 25.07 24.75
CA ARG A 756 -0.87 25.73 23.53
C ARG A 756 0.25 26.33 22.71
N ALA A 757 0.06 26.40 21.39
CA ALA A 757 0.88 27.20 20.50
C ALA A 757 0.02 28.01 19.54
N THR A 758 0.51 29.18 19.13
CA THR A 758 -0.07 29.97 18.03
C THR A 758 0.96 30.04 16.91
N VAL A 759 0.53 29.68 15.71
CA VAL A 759 1.28 29.81 14.47
C VAL A 759 0.68 30.96 13.69
N ARG A 760 1.46 32.02 13.50
CA ARG A 760 1.08 33.15 12.66
C ARG A 760 1.76 32.94 11.30
N TRP A 761 0.97 32.93 10.23
CA TRP A 761 1.48 32.76 8.87
C TRP A 761 1.21 34.02 8.03
N PRO A 762 2.12 34.44 7.12
CA PRO A 762 1.89 35.62 6.28
C PRO A 762 0.60 35.55 5.45
N ASN A 763 -0.20 36.61 5.50
CA ASN A 763 -1.44 36.75 4.73
C ASN A 763 -1.24 36.44 3.24
N ASP A 764 -2.14 35.64 2.66
CA ASP A 764 -2.20 35.33 1.22
C ASP A 764 -0.90 34.74 0.63
N VAL A 765 0.01 34.24 1.48
CA VAL A 765 1.25 33.60 1.02
C VAL A 765 1.05 32.09 0.99
N PHE A 766 0.99 31.52 -0.22
CA PHE A 766 0.88 30.08 -0.39
C PHE A 766 2.16 29.35 0.09
N PRO A 767 2.07 28.36 1.01
CA PRO A 767 3.23 27.67 1.58
C PRO A 767 4.12 26.91 0.58
N GLY A 768 3.57 26.53 -0.58
CA GLY A 768 4.34 25.86 -1.64
C GLY A 768 5.18 26.82 -2.50
N THR A 769 5.11 28.12 -2.27
CA THR A 769 5.87 29.11 -3.05
C THR A 769 7.38 28.95 -2.80
N PRO A 770 8.24 28.83 -3.84
CA PRO A 770 9.65 28.49 -3.68
C PRO A 770 10.44 29.38 -2.68
N SER A 771 10.14 30.68 -2.64
CA SER A 771 10.84 31.63 -1.76
C SER A 771 10.54 31.45 -0.27
N VAL A 772 9.43 30.80 0.08
CA VAL A 772 9.00 30.59 1.48
C VAL A 772 8.86 29.11 1.85
N HIS A 773 9.02 28.20 0.90
CA HIS A 773 8.86 26.77 1.16
C HIS A 773 9.83 26.24 2.24
N GLY A 774 11.08 26.71 2.25
CA GLY A 774 12.03 26.37 3.31
C GLY A 774 11.60 26.88 4.70
N ASP A 775 10.99 28.06 4.76
CA ASP A 775 10.40 28.61 5.97
C ASP A 775 9.18 27.80 6.43
N PHE A 776 8.34 27.35 5.49
CA PHE A 776 7.22 26.46 5.79
C PHE A 776 7.69 25.16 6.43
N LEU A 777 8.68 24.49 5.85
CA LEU A 777 9.23 23.25 6.42
C LEU A 777 9.86 23.48 7.81
N SER A 778 10.54 24.62 7.99
CA SER A 778 11.12 25.00 9.27
C SER A 778 10.04 25.20 10.35
N MET A 779 8.94 25.88 10.00
CA MET A 779 7.78 26.07 10.88
C MET A 779 7.16 24.73 11.29
N LEU A 780 6.96 23.82 10.34
CA LEU A 780 6.41 22.48 10.62
C LEU A 780 7.30 21.71 11.61
N LEU A 781 8.62 21.71 11.40
CA LEU A 781 9.59 21.11 12.31
C LEU A 781 9.53 21.75 13.71
N GLU A 782 9.50 23.08 13.78
CA GLU A 782 9.47 23.83 15.03
C GLU A 782 8.23 23.48 15.86
N VAL A 783 7.04 23.48 15.23
CA VAL A 783 5.78 23.11 15.89
C VAL A 783 5.81 21.66 16.39
N ALA A 784 6.25 20.71 15.56
CA ALA A 784 6.33 19.31 15.97
C ALA A 784 7.31 19.09 17.13
N ALA A 785 8.47 19.76 17.11
CA ALA A 785 9.46 19.69 18.19
C ALA A 785 8.96 20.34 19.49
N ILE A 786 8.23 21.47 19.41
CA ILE A 786 7.57 22.08 20.57
C ILE A 786 6.57 21.11 21.19
N ILE A 787 5.70 20.50 20.39
CA ILE A 787 4.71 19.54 20.90
C ILE A 787 5.42 18.36 21.55
N PHE A 788 6.38 17.73 20.86
CA PHE A 788 7.11 16.58 21.39
C PHE A 788 7.82 16.89 22.71
N SER A 789 8.55 18.00 22.79
CA SER A 789 9.23 18.41 24.02
C SER A 789 8.29 18.79 25.16
N ALA A 790 7.13 19.38 24.84
CA ALA A 790 6.14 19.77 25.83
C ALA A 790 5.35 18.60 26.40
N THR A 791 5.06 17.58 25.57
CA THR A 791 4.12 16.50 25.94
C THR A 791 4.78 15.17 26.25
N CYS A 792 6.05 14.96 25.87
CA CYS A 792 6.73 13.68 26.00
C CYS A 792 7.95 13.74 26.93
N THR A 793 8.27 12.60 27.51
CA THR A 793 9.49 12.34 28.27
C THR A 793 10.17 11.10 27.70
N ALA A 794 11.50 11.05 27.78
CA ALA A 794 12.28 9.87 27.41
C ALA A 794 13.42 9.71 28.42
N LYS A 795 13.92 8.47 28.61
CA LYS A 795 15.04 8.20 29.54
C LYS A 795 16.25 9.09 29.25
N ASN A 796 16.57 9.28 27.97
CA ASN A 796 17.57 10.22 27.48
C ASN A 796 16.98 11.05 26.35
N PHE A 797 16.36 12.17 26.70
CA PHE A 797 15.64 13.01 25.73
C PHE A 797 16.55 13.50 24.58
N LYS A 798 17.82 13.81 24.88
CA LYS A 798 18.78 14.26 23.86
C LYS A 798 19.07 13.18 22.83
N GLU A 799 19.32 11.96 23.29
CA GLU A 799 19.57 10.81 22.41
C GLU A 799 18.33 10.43 21.61
N ALA A 800 17.14 10.47 22.23
CA ALA A 800 15.87 10.24 21.54
C ALA A 800 15.64 11.27 20.42
N ALA A 801 15.89 12.55 20.70
CA ALA A 801 15.81 13.60 19.69
C ALA A 801 16.85 13.40 18.57
N ASP A 802 18.12 13.15 18.91
CA ASP A 802 19.19 12.90 17.93
C ASP A 802 18.85 11.70 17.01
N ARG A 803 18.33 10.61 17.57
CA ARG A 803 17.91 9.42 16.81
C ARG A 803 16.73 9.74 15.88
N LEU A 804 15.75 10.49 16.36
CA LEU A 804 14.58 10.88 15.56
C LEU A 804 14.98 11.70 14.33
N PHE A 805 15.90 12.65 14.50
CA PHE A 805 16.36 13.53 13.41
C PHE A 805 17.35 12.86 12.46
N LYS A 806 18.31 12.07 12.96
CA LYS A 806 19.39 11.50 12.13
C LYS A 806 19.07 10.11 11.60
N THR A 807 18.52 9.25 12.45
CA THR A 807 18.37 7.81 12.16
C THR A 807 16.98 7.47 11.63
N ASP A 808 15.94 8.15 12.12
CA ASP A 808 14.54 7.85 11.79
C ASP A 808 13.95 8.79 10.72
N ALA A 809 14.82 9.60 10.10
CA ALA A 809 14.49 10.43 8.95
C ALA A 809 13.24 11.30 9.15
N ALA A 810 13.06 11.85 10.37
CA ALA A 810 11.90 12.69 10.65
C ALA A 810 11.86 13.91 9.72
N MET A 811 13.01 14.51 9.39
CA MET A 811 13.07 15.64 8.45
C MET A 811 12.64 15.26 7.03
N GLU A 812 13.00 14.05 6.59
CA GLU A 812 12.59 13.44 5.31
C GLU A 812 11.09 13.33 5.22
N ARG A 813 10.49 12.80 6.29
CA ARG A 813 9.05 12.63 6.38
C ARG A 813 8.34 13.99 6.45
N VAL A 814 8.83 14.97 7.21
CA VAL A 814 8.23 16.32 7.24
C VAL A 814 8.31 17.03 5.89
N ALA A 815 9.45 16.95 5.19
CA ALA A 815 9.58 17.54 3.85
C ALA A 815 8.55 16.94 2.87
N MET A 816 8.33 15.63 2.94
CA MET A 816 7.30 14.95 2.16
C MET A 816 5.90 15.44 2.53
N ILE A 817 5.56 15.55 3.81
CA ILE A 817 4.26 16.11 4.24
C ILE A 817 4.09 17.55 3.73
N GLY A 818 5.13 18.39 3.85
CA GLY A 818 5.10 19.77 3.39
C GLY A 818 4.87 19.91 1.88
N SER A 819 5.36 18.95 1.08
CA SER A 819 5.15 18.93 -0.38
C SER A 819 3.69 18.68 -0.78
N LEU A 820 2.85 18.17 0.12
CA LEU A 820 1.43 17.87 -0.15
C LEU A 820 0.67 19.09 -0.68
N CYS A 821 0.98 20.31 -0.20
CA CYS A 821 0.31 21.51 -0.67
C CYS A 821 0.44 21.70 -2.19
N ILE A 822 1.60 21.33 -2.76
CA ILE A 822 1.88 21.39 -4.20
C ILE A 822 1.13 20.27 -4.93
N SER A 823 1.19 19.04 -4.41
CA SER A 823 0.47 17.87 -4.97
C SER A 823 -1.04 18.13 -5.02
N ARG A 824 -1.60 18.71 -3.96
CA ARG A 824 -3.02 19.03 -3.85
C ARG A 824 -3.45 20.11 -4.84
N GLN A 825 -2.60 21.13 -5.06
CA GLN A 825 -2.87 22.17 -6.07
C GLN A 825 -2.99 21.57 -7.47
N ARG A 826 -2.24 20.50 -7.79
CA ARG A 826 -2.37 19.81 -9.08
C ARG A 826 -3.65 18.99 -9.21
N ILE A 827 -4.03 18.27 -8.15
CA ILE A 827 -5.20 17.37 -8.20
C ILE A 827 -6.53 18.14 -8.09
N PHE A 828 -6.59 19.16 -7.24
CA PHE A 828 -7.84 19.84 -6.85
C PHE A 828 -7.88 21.33 -7.19
N ASP A 829 -6.83 21.89 -7.79
CA ASP A 829 -6.70 23.34 -8.03
C ASP A 829 -6.79 24.18 -6.73
N GLY A 830 -6.30 23.63 -5.61
CA GLY A 830 -6.22 24.32 -4.32
C GLY A 830 -6.75 23.51 -3.14
N VAL A 831 -7.45 24.19 -2.23
CA VAL A 831 -8.11 23.56 -1.08
C VAL A 831 -9.50 23.07 -1.50
N SER A 832 -9.77 21.78 -1.27
CA SER A 832 -11.11 21.22 -1.47
C SER A 832 -12.08 21.78 -0.44
N ARG A 833 -13.18 22.37 -0.90
CA ARG A 833 -14.22 22.98 -0.07
C ARG A 833 -15.60 22.40 -0.39
N LEU A 834 -16.44 22.27 0.63
CA LEU A 834 -17.78 21.71 0.43
C LEU A 834 -18.64 22.60 -0.48
N ASN A 835 -18.57 23.93 -0.28
CA ASN A 835 -19.33 24.90 -1.07
C ASN A 835 -18.96 24.95 -2.57
N SER A 836 -17.80 24.39 -2.97
CA SER A 836 -17.46 24.23 -4.38
C SER A 836 -18.43 23.30 -5.12
N TRP A 837 -19.14 22.44 -4.39
CA TRP A 837 -20.12 21.50 -4.92
C TRP A 837 -21.51 22.13 -5.10
N ASP A 838 -21.79 23.28 -4.48
CA ASP A 838 -23.11 23.93 -4.53
C ASP A 838 -23.58 24.17 -5.98
N LYS A 839 -22.65 24.51 -6.87
CA LYS A 839 -22.93 24.76 -8.30
C LYS A 839 -23.37 23.51 -9.07
N ARG A 840 -23.14 22.32 -8.51
CA ARG A 840 -23.40 21.02 -9.15
C ARG A 840 -24.64 20.33 -8.57
N SER A 841 -25.28 20.92 -7.56
CA SER A 841 -26.47 20.36 -6.92
C SER A 841 -27.74 20.96 -7.52
N PRO A 842 -28.59 20.18 -8.20
CA PRO A 842 -29.83 20.67 -8.79
C PRO A 842 -30.91 20.98 -7.75
N LYS A 843 -30.91 20.33 -6.59
CA LYS A 843 -31.93 20.52 -5.54
C LYS A 843 -31.31 20.67 -4.15
N ARG A 844 -31.90 21.58 -3.36
CA ARG A 844 -31.61 21.73 -1.93
C ARG A 844 -32.62 20.95 -1.09
N PHE A 845 -32.11 20.19 -0.13
CA PHE A 845 -32.91 19.41 0.83
C PHE A 845 -32.76 20.02 2.22
N GLU A 846 -33.53 21.07 2.51
CA GLU A 846 -33.51 21.75 3.81
C GLU A 846 -33.78 20.79 4.97
N ALA A 847 -32.98 20.86 6.04
CA ALA A 847 -33.17 20.00 7.19
C ALA A 847 -34.53 20.26 7.86
N LYS A 848 -35.43 19.27 7.86
CA LYS A 848 -36.75 19.40 8.50
C LYS A 848 -36.63 19.52 10.02
N LEU A 849 -37.51 20.31 10.64
CA LEU A 849 -37.54 20.51 12.09
C LEU A 849 -37.81 19.21 12.86
N GLU A 850 -38.70 18.35 12.33
CA GLU A 850 -39.08 17.04 12.89
C GLU A 850 -38.31 15.87 12.24
N ARG A 851 -37.05 16.07 11.86
CA ARG A 851 -36.20 15.01 11.29
C ARG A 851 -35.93 13.88 12.31
N PRO A 852 -35.73 12.63 11.84
CA PRO A 852 -35.49 11.49 12.72
C PRO A 852 -34.19 11.64 13.51
N GLN A 853 -34.21 11.18 14.76
CA GLN A 853 -33.01 11.04 15.58
C GLN A 853 -32.50 9.60 15.50
N VAL A 854 -31.29 9.44 14.97
CA VAL A 854 -30.57 8.17 14.95
C VAL A 854 -29.82 8.02 16.27
N ARG A 855 -29.97 6.86 16.92
CA ARG A 855 -29.26 6.51 18.14
C ARG A 855 -28.39 5.30 17.86
N ARG A 856 -27.12 5.39 18.23
CA ARG A 856 -26.20 4.28 18.07
C ARG A 856 -26.65 3.09 18.93
N GLU A 857 -26.98 1.98 18.26
CA GLU A 857 -27.22 0.73 18.99
C GLU A 857 -25.90 0.16 19.50
N PRO A 858 -25.79 -0.16 20.81
CA PRO A 858 -24.60 -0.79 21.34
C PRO A 858 -24.42 -2.17 20.70
N ARG A 859 -23.17 -2.56 20.48
CA ARG A 859 -22.82 -3.86 19.91
C ARG A 859 -23.53 -4.96 20.74
N PRO A 860 -24.18 -5.96 20.12
CA PRO A 860 -24.51 -7.18 20.86
C PRO A 860 -23.18 -7.71 21.41
N ALA A 861 -23.12 -7.92 22.73
CA ALA A 861 -21.95 -8.53 23.36
C ALA A 861 -21.63 -9.78 22.53
N ARG A 862 -20.42 -9.86 21.96
CA ARG A 862 -19.95 -11.15 21.47
C ARG A 862 -20.12 -12.09 22.66
N GLU A 863 -20.83 -13.19 22.49
CA GLU A 863 -20.64 -14.33 23.40
C GLU A 863 -19.14 -14.44 23.53
N GLU A 864 -18.65 -14.26 24.75
CA GLU A 864 -17.28 -14.55 25.12
C GLU A 864 -17.07 -15.98 24.64
N THR A 865 -16.57 -16.12 23.42
CA THR A 865 -15.93 -17.34 23.00
C THR A 865 -14.81 -17.37 23.99
N GLN A 866 -14.96 -18.18 25.05
CA GLN A 866 -13.97 -18.36 26.10
C GLN A 866 -12.65 -18.33 25.35
N ALA A 867 -11.96 -17.19 25.46
CA ALA A 867 -10.60 -17.13 25.04
C ALA A 867 -10.03 -18.26 25.87
N LYS A 868 -9.58 -19.33 25.21
CA LYS A 868 -8.69 -20.26 25.89
C LYS A 868 -7.73 -19.34 26.60
N ASP A 869 -7.57 -19.54 27.90
CA ASP A 869 -6.47 -18.99 28.68
C ASP A 869 -5.17 -19.43 27.98
N GLU A 870 -4.85 -18.84 26.84
CA GLU A 870 -3.49 -18.52 26.48
C GLU A 870 -3.13 -17.54 27.58
N ILE A 871 -2.50 -18.12 28.60
CA ILE A 871 -1.62 -17.40 29.51
C ILE A 871 -0.75 -16.57 28.59
N LEU A 872 -1.14 -15.31 28.34
CA LEU A 872 -0.22 -14.28 27.92
C LEU A 872 0.87 -14.37 28.95
N ASP A 873 2.04 -14.83 28.55
CA ASP A 873 3.21 -14.90 29.41
C ASP A 873 3.29 -13.50 30.05
N GLU A 874 3.02 -13.38 31.35
CA GLU A 874 2.80 -12.11 32.09
C GLU A 874 4.07 -11.21 32.09
N ARG A 875 5.07 -11.56 31.29
CA ARG A 875 6.44 -11.07 31.26
C ARG A 875 6.72 -10.06 30.15
N GLU A 876 5.88 -9.95 29.12
CA GLU A 876 6.10 -9.00 28.02
C GLU A 876 4.96 -7.97 27.90
N PHE A 877 5.30 -6.70 28.13
CA PHE A 877 4.42 -5.58 27.78
C PHE A 877 4.04 -5.68 26.30
N PRO A 878 2.77 -5.48 25.91
CA PRO A 878 2.38 -5.53 24.51
C PRO A 878 3.16 -4.49 23.70
N THR A 879 3.77 -4.93 22.60
CA THR A 879 4.49 -4.04 21.68
C THR A 879 3.51 -3.03 21.09
N LEU A 880 3.70 -1.75 21.43
CA LEU A 880 2.85 -0.66 20.96
C LEU A 880 3.21 -0.30 19.52
N THR A 881 2.35 -0.68 18.58
CA THR A 881 2.51 -0.43 17.14
C THR A 881 1.38 0.41 16.54
N ASP A 882 0.36 0.77 17.33
CA ASP A 882 -0.77 1.58 16.91
C ASP A 882 -1.03 2.72 17.90
N HIS A 883 -0.95 3.96 17.41
CA HIS A 883 -1.15 5.15 18.24
C HIS A 883 -2.59 5.30 18.74
N ARG A 884 -3.58 4.61 18.14
CA ARG A 884 -4.99 4.61 18.57
C ARG A 884 -5.24 3.74 19.80
N ASN A 885 -4.34 2.79 20.08
CA ASN A 885 -4.43 1.90 21.23
C ASN A 885 -3.82 2.51 22.49
N VAL A 886 -3.31 3.74 22.42
CA VAL A 886 -2.69 4.46 23.54
C VAL A 886 -3.55 5.64 23.94
N LYS A 887 -3.72 5.81 25.25
CA LYS A 887 -4.40 6.99 25.81
C LYS A 887 -3.58 7.54 26.97
N VAL A 888 -3.32 8.84 26.95
CA VAL A 888 -2.72 9.50 28.12
C VAL A 888 -3.84 9.93 29.06
N ARG A 889 -3.63 9.70 30.35
CA ARG A 889 -4.47 10.20 31.44
C ARG A 889 -3.60 10.91 32.45
N SER A 890 -3.76 12.21 32.55
CA SER A 890 -2.88 13.03 33.38
C SER A 890 -3.61 14.20 34.02
N VAL A 891 -3.58 14.24 35.35
CA VAL A 891 -3.82 15.43 36.18
C VAL A 891 -2.50 16.09 36.60
N ILE A 892 -1.36 15.56 36.14
CA ILE A 892 -0.02 16.02 36.49
C ILE A 892 0.62 16.72 35.30
N ASP A 893 0.66 18.04 35.35
CA ASP A 893 1.49 18.85 34.46
C ASP A 893 2.95 18.76 34.91
N VAL A 894 3.68 17.77 34.40
CA VAL A 894 5.06 17.41 34.83
C VAL A 894 5.95 18.64 34.97
N HIS A 895 5.99 19.52 33.95
CA HIS A 895 6.80 20.74 33.97
C HIS A 895 6.39 21.74 35.07
N LEU A 896 5.07 21.91 35.34
CA LEU A 896 4.59 22.77 36.42
C LEU A 896 4.92 22.18 37.78
N TRP A 897 4.76 20.87 37.95
CA TRP A 897 5.07 20.19 39.20
C TRP A 897 6.56 20.21 39.54
N ASP A 898 7.42 20.05 38.54
CA ASP A 898 8.87 20.13 38.70
C ASP A 898 9.31 21.55 39.07
N ARG A 899 8.72 22.57 38.43
CA ARG A 899 8.95 23.98 38.78
C ARG A 899 8.39 24.33 40.16
N ALA A 900 7.20 23.85 40.50
CA ALA A 900 6.53 24.09 41.78
C ALA A 900 7.32 23.51 42.96
N GLY A 901 8.02 22.40 42.75
CA GLY A 901 8.85 21.76 43.76
C GLY A 901 8.02 21.27 44.95
N TRP A 902 7.28 20.19 44.78
CA TRP A 902 6.50 19.57 45.86
C TRP A 902 7.42 19.10 47.00
N MET A 903 7.15 19.52 48.23
CA MET A 903 7.97 19.23 49.40
C MET A 903 7.27 18.49 50.53
N GLY A 904 5.93 18.46 50.54
CA GLY A 904 5.19 17.85 51.63
C GLY A 904 3.70 18.12 51.60
N ILE A 905 3.01 17.71 52.66
CA ILE A 905 1.57 17.87 52.85
C ILE A 905 1.30 18.40 54.26
N ALA A 906 0.46 19.42 54.37
CA ALA A 906 -0.08 19.92 55.63
C ALA A 906 -1.55 19.48 55.79
N TYR A 907 -1.95 19.21 57.03
CA TYR A 907 -3.32 18.90 57.38
C TYR A 907 -3.85 19.91 58.39
N GLY A 908 -5.14 20.20 58.34
CA GLY A 908 -5.78 21.06 59.31
C GLY A 908 -7.23 21.35 58.98
N VAL A 909 -7.79 22.37 59.63
CA VAL A 909 -9.16 22.83 59.42
C VAL A 909 -9.14 24.36 59.33
N VAL A 910 -9.78 24.93 58.30
CA VAL A 910 -9.82 26.39 58.10
C VAL A 910 -10.67 27.08 59.17
N ASN A 911 -11.82 26.49 59.52
CA ASN A 911 -12.65 26.85 60.66
C ASN A 911 -13.50 25.64 61.11
N PRO A 912 -14.04 25.60 62.34
CA PRO A 912 -14.73 24.41 62.88
C PRO A 912 -15.96 23.91 62.09
N MET A 913 -16.48 24.70 61.15
CA MET A 913 -17.64 24.36 60.31
C MET A 913 -17.25 23.97 58.88
N ALA A 914 -15.97 24.10 58.51
CA ALA A 914 -15.44 23.73 57.21
C ALA A 914 -14.92 22.28 57.20
N PRO A 915 -14.96 21.58 56.05
CA PRO A 915 -14.26 20.32 55.90
C PRO A 915 -12.76 20.44 56.22
N PRO A 916 -12.11 19.37 56.71
CA PRO A 916 -10.66 19.38 56.90
C PRO A 916 -9.94 19.56 55.55
N PHE A 917 -8.68 19.99 55.57
CA PHE A 917 -7.90 20.21 54.35
C PHE A 917 -6.67 19.30 54.25
N ILE A 918 -6.30 19.01 53.00
CA ILE A 918 -4.98 18.55 52.58
C ILE A 918 -4.34 19.72 51.80
N ALA A 919 -3.26 20.27 52.32
CA ALA A 919 -2.53 21.36 51.70
C ALA A 919 -1.21 20.85 51.08
N ILE A 920 -1.08 20.94 49.76
CA ILE A 920 0.14 20.53 49.05
C ILE A 920 1.19 21.63 49.18
N MET A 921 2.32 21.31 49.79
CA MET A 921 3.41 22.26 50.03
C MET A 921 4.33 22.39 48.83
N PHE A 922 4.43 23.60 48.28
CA PHE A 922 5.30 23.93 47.14
C PHE A 922 6.36 24.98 47.51
N LYS A 923 7.43 25.03 46.73
CA LYS A 923 8.48 26.06 46.80
C LYS A 923 8.11 27.31 46.01
N ASP A 924 7.53 27.14 44.83
CA ASP A 924 7.24 28.23 43.89
C ASP A 924 5.75 28.58 43.89
N ARG A 925 5.44 29.85 44.15
CA ARG A 925 4.07 30.36 44.28
C ARG A 925 3.34 30.37 42.94
N ASP A 926 3.98 30.87 41.88
CA ASP A 926 3.34 31.04 40.57
C ASP A 926 3.00 29.68 39.94
N ALA A 927 3.91 28.71 40.04
CA ALA A 927 3.66 27.35 39.57
C ALA A 927 2.54 26.66 40.37
N ALA A 928 2.51 26.83 41.69
CA ALA A 928 1.46 26.28 42.54
C ALA A 928 0.07 26.85 42.21
N VAL A 929 -0.02 28.16 41.97
CA VAL A 929 -1.26 28.82 41.50
C VAL A 929 -1.71 28.20 40.19
N LYS A 930 -0.82 28.12 39.20
CA LYS A 930 -1.16 27.59 37.86
C LYS A 930 -1.64 26.14 37.89
N ILE A 931 -1.04 25.26 38.70
CA ILE A 931 -1.50 23.87 38.85
C ILE A 931 -2.97 23.84 39.28
N PHE A 932 -3.33 24.61 40.31
CA PHE A 932 -4.68 24.61 40.84
C PHE A 932 -5.68 25.38 39.95
N GLU A 933 -5.25 26.45 39.28
CA GLU A 933 -6.07 27.12 38.27
C GLU A 933 -6.44 26.16 37.15
N ARG A 934 -5.48 25.38 36.62
CA ARG A 934 -5.74 24.39 35.58
C ARG A 934 -6.65 23.26 36.05
N TRP A 935 -6.48 22.77 37.27
CA TRP A 935 -7.43 21.83 37.87
C TRP A 935 -8.83 22.44 37.99
N ARG A 936 -8.96 23.71 38.33
CA ARG A 936 -10.26 24.39 38.39
C ARG A 936 -10.86 24.66 37.01
N GLU A 937 -10.05 24.98 36.01
CA GLU A 937 -10.50 25.11 34.62
C GLU A 937 -11.06 23.77 34.10
N ARG A 938 -10.44 22.63 34.50
CA ARG A 938 -10.86 21.30 34.05
C ARG A 938 -12.00 20.69 34.88
N PHE A 939 -11.95 20.79 36.21
CA PHE A 939 -12.87 20.09 37.12
C PHE A 939 -13.84 21.01 37.85
N GLY A 940 -13.66 22.33 37.76
CA GLY A 940 -14.40 23.31 38.56
C GLY A 940 -13.89 23.39 40.01
N THR A 941 -14.70 23.99 40.89
CA THR A 941 -14.36 24.11 42.33
C THR A 941 -14.64 22.82 43.12
N VAL A 942 -15.27 21.83 42.49
CA VAL A 942 -15.62 20.52 43.07
C VAL A 942 -15.27 19.46 42.04
N ASP A 943 -14.35 18.55 42.36
CA ASP A 943 -14.00 17.43 41.48
C ASP A 943 -15.06 16.33 41.58
N LYS A 944 -16.18 16.53 40.88
CA LYS A 944 -17.39 15.70 40.97
C LYS A 944 -17.18 14.24 40.57
N GLU A 945 -16.37 14.01 39.54
CA GLU A 945 -16.08 12.66 39.01
C GLU A 945 -14.89 11.98 39.73
N GLU A 946 -14.26 12.73 40.63
CA GLU A 946 -13.07 12.34 41.39
C GLU A 946 -11.92 11.93 40.46
N GLU A 947 -11.66 12.75 39.43
CA GLU A 947 -10.60 12.48 38.44
C GLU A 947 -9.20 12.58 39.05
N ILE A 948 -9.01 13.45 40.06
CA ILE A 948 -7.76 13.53 40.83
C ILE A 948 -7.78 12.42 41.89
N HIS A 949 -6.93 11.41 41.72
CA HIS A 949 -6.69 10.38 42.71
C HIS A 949 -5.65 10.85 43.72
N VAL A 950 -5.99 10.80 45.01
CA VAL A 950 -5.06 11.03 46.12
C VAL A 950 -5.02 9.76 46.97
N GLY A 951 -3.83 9.17 47.05
CA GLY A 951 -3.56 7.94 47.79
C GLY A 951 -2.54 8.13 48.91
N ILE A 952 -2.75 7.44 50.02
CA ILE A 952 -1.86 7.39 51.19
C ILE A 952 -1.46 5.94 51.45
N VAL A 953 -0.16 5.66 51.42
CA VAL A 953 0.41 4.33 51.68
C VAL A 953 1.12 4.33 53.02
N ARG A 954 0.57 3.63 54.02
CA ARG A 954 1.13 3.55 55.38
C ARG A 954 1.97 2.30 55.57
N ARG A 955 2.81 2.31 56.60
CA ARG A 955 3.55 1.12 57.08
C ARG A 955 4.42 0.43 56.02
N PHE A 956 4.98 1.19 55.08
CA PHE A 956 5.93 0.64 54.09
C PHE A 956 7.35 0.46 54.68
N SER A 957 7.63 1.04 55.85
CA SER A 957 8.89 0.89 56.59
C SER A 957 8.63 0.34 57.99
N ILE A 958 9.36 -0.72 58.35
CA ILE A 958 9.34 -1.31 59.69
C ILE A 958 10.14 -0.44 60.68
N GLU A 959 11.25 0.15 60.22
CA GLU A 959 12.12 1.01 61.05
C GLU A 959 11.45 2.34 61.40
N HIS A 960 10.61 2.86 60.50
CA HIS A 960 9.90 4.12 60.66
C HIS A 960 8.39 3.96 60.42
N PRO A 961 7.63 3.43 61.41
CA PRO A 961 6.20 3.12 61.24
C PRO A 961 5.30 4.33 61.01
N THR A 962 5.75 5.53 61.41
CA THR A 962 5.03 6.80 61.23
C THR A 962 5.20 7.38 59.84
N HIS A 963 6.18 6.90 59.05
CA HIS A 963 6.39 7.35 57.69
C HIS A 963 5.30 6.79 56.77
N TYR A 964 4.87 7.61 55.82
CA TYR A 964 3.85 7.23 54.85
C TYR A 964 4.14 7.83 53.48
N GLY A 965 3.68 7.16 52.43
CA GLY A 965 3.75 7.62 51.05
C GLY A 965 2.52 8.41 50.66
N MET A 966 2.73 9.47 49.90
CA MET A 966 1.67 10.18 49.18
C MET A 966 1.79 9.87 47.70
N VAL A 967 0.66 9.58 47.04
CA VAL A 967 0.58 9.49 45.58
C VAL A 967 -0.56 10.37 45.07
N ILE A 968 -0.28 11.15 44.04
CA ILE A 968 -1.27 11.95 43.30
C ILE A 968 -1.18 11.56 41.84
N THR A 969 -2.31 11.15 41.25
CA THR A 969 -2.39 10.66 39.87
C THR A 969 -3.82 10.80 39.34
N SER A 970 -4.04 10.41 38.10
CA SER A 970 -5.39 10.35 37.51
C SER A 970 -6.09 9.06 37.90
N LYS A 971 -7.41 9.12 38.14
CA LYS A 971 -8.24 7.93 38.30
C LYS A 971 -8.34 7.13 37.00
N ILE A 972 -8.34 5.80 37.10
CA ILE A 972 -8.58 4.89 35.97
C ILE A 972 -10.09 4.54 35.93
N PRO A 973 -10.83 4.88 34.85
CA PRO A 973 -12.22 4.43 34.66
C PRO A 973 -12.30 2.90 34.54
N ARG A 974 -13.33 2.28 35.14
CA ARG A 974 -13.54 0.81 35.10
C ARG A 974 -14.06 0.28 33.76
N ASP A 975 -14.60 1.13 32.89
CA ASP A 975 -15.25 0.78 31.61
C ASP A 975 -14.36 0.96 30.36
N GLN A 976 -13.02 0.98 30.51
CA GLN A 976 -12.17 1.00 29.32
C GLN A 976 -12.20 -0.39 28.69
N GLY A 977 -12.64 -0.49 27.43
CA GLY A 977 -12.56 -1.74 26.68
C GLY A 977 -11.13 -2.27 26.70
N ASP A 978 -11.00 -3.60 26.80
CA ASP A 978 -9.79 -4.37 27.17
C ASP A 978 -8.54 -4.17 26.27
N LEU A 979 -8.54 -3.20 25.34
CA LEU A 979 -7.53 -3.04 24.28
C LEU A 979 -6.71 -1.73 24.32
N GLN A 980 -7.04 -0.76 25.19
CA GLN A 980 -6.29 0.52 25.26
C GLN A 980 -5.30 0.55 26.43
N VAL A 981 -4.03 0.86 26.13
CA VAL A 981 -2.98 1.08 27.14
C VAL A 981 -3.06 2.52 27.66
N ALA A 982 -3.34 2.66 28.96
CA ALA A 982 -3.38 3.96 29.63
C ALA A 982 -1.99 4.36 30.15
N MET A 983 -1.43 5.45 29.62
CA MET A 983 -0.24 6.10 30.17
C MET A 983 -0.66 7.05 31.29
N LEU A 984 -0.14 6.83 32.50
CA LEU A 984 -0.47 7.60 33.70
C LEU A 984 0.75 8.39 34.18
N ALA A 985 0.60 9.71 34.28
CA ALA A 985 1.55 10.53 35.00
C ALA A 985 1.17 10.60 36.48
N SER A 986 2.13 10.30 37.35
CA SER A 986 1.96 10.41 38.80
C SER A 986 3.06 11.25 39.45
N ARG A 987 2.75 11.79 40.61
CA ARG A 987 3.71 12.36 41.55
C ARG A 987 3.59 11.61 42.86
N SER A 988 4.72 11.20 43.42
CA SER A 988 4.74 10.51 44.71
C SER A 988 5.87 11.00 45.61
N LEU A 989 5.59 11.13 46.90
CA LEU A 989 6.52 11.68 47.88
C LEU A 989 6.45 10.87 49.18
N THR A 990 7.62 10.63 49.79
CA THR A 990 7.72 10.04 51.13
C THR A 990 7.57 11.14 52.18
N MET A 991 6.67 10.94 53.13
CA MET A 991 6.48 11.82 54.28
C MET A 991 7.16 11.21 55.50
N GLU A 992 7.99 12.01 56.18
CA GLU A 992 8.87 11.57 57.27
C GLU A 992 8.54 12.29 58.60
N PRO A 993 7.30 12.19 59.12
CA PRO A 993 6.94 12.87 60.35
C PRO A 993 7.50 12.15 61.59
N ALA A 994 7.78 12.90 62.66
CA ALA A 994 8.21 12.35 63.95
C ALA A 994 7.12 11.54 64.66
N ASP A 995 5.84 11.87 64.43
CA ASP A 995 4.66 11.18 64.95
C ASP A 995 3.53 11.14 63.90
N ASP A 996 2.46 10.39 64.14
CA ASP A 996 1.31 10.27 63.21
C ASP A 996 0.10 11.14 63.61
N VAL A 997 0.26 12.06 64.59
CA VAL A 997 -0.86 12.79 65.20
C VAL A 997 -1.64 13.61 64.17
N ASN A 998 -0.94 14.29 63.26
CA ASN A 998 -1.57 15.16 62.25
C ASN A 998 -2.36 14.37 61.20
N LEU A 999 -1.79 13.25 60.72
CA LEU A 999 -2.45 12.38 59.75
C LEU A 999 -3.66 11.69 60.39
N THR A 1000 -3.51 11.12 61.59
CA THR A 1000 -4.60 10.43 62.30
C THR A 1000 -5.75 11.39 62.62
N ARG A 1001 -5.46 12.61 63.10
CA ARG A 1001 -6.49 13.64 63.32
C ARG A 1001 -7.23 13.99 62.04
N PHE A 1002 -6.51 14.20 60.94
CA PHE A 1002 -7.13 14.49 59.64
C PHE A 1002 -8.06 13.37 59.16
N LEU A 1003 -7.63 12.10 59.26
CA LEU A 1003 -8.43 10.96 58.85
C LEU A 1003 -9.72 10.84 59.67
N ASP A 1004 -9.66 11.10 60.98
CA ASP A 1004 -10.83 11.12 61.86
C ASP A 1004 -11.82 12.24 61.48
N ASP A 1005 -11.30 13.44 61.21
CA ASP A 1005 -12.13 14.59 60.82
C ASP A 1005 -12.72 14.40 59.41
N TYR A 1006 -11.95 13.84 58.47
CA TYR A 1006 -12.43 13.49 57.13
C TYR A 1006 -13.54 12.44 57.17
N LYS A 1007 -13.41 11.42 58.03
CA LYS A 1007 -14.44 10.40 58.23
C LYS A 1007 -15.76 10.98 58.74
N LYS A 1008 -15.70 12.05 59.55
CA LYS A 1008 -16.90 12.77 60.02
C LYS A 1008 -17.50 13.70 58.95
N ALA A 1009 -16.64 14.40 58.20
CA ALA A 1009 -17.08 15.39 57.21
C ALA A 1009 -17.52 14.78 55.87
N GLY A 1010 -16.97 13.62 55.49
CA GLY A 1010 -17.23 12.96 54.19
C GLY A 1010 -16.68 13.72 52.98
N ALA A 1011 -15.82 14.71 53.21
CA ALA A 1011 -15.17 15.52 52.20
C ALA A 1011 -13.93 16.23 52.79
N TYR A 1012 -13.02 16.69 51.94
CA TYR A 1012 -11.88 17.52 52.32
C TYR A 1012 -11.60 18.59 51.25
N LEU A 1013 -10.91 19.65 51.65
CA LEU A 1013 -10.40 20.67 50.74
C LEU A 1013 -8.97 20.33 50.32
N LEU A 1014 -8.73 20.21 49.02
CA LEU A 1014 -7.38 20.15 48.46
C LEU A 1014 -6.94 21.58 48.12
N MET A 1015 -5.81 22.03 48.67
CA MET A 1015 -5.34 23.41 48.48
C MET A 1015 -3.82 23.51 48.32
N PRO A 1016 -3.28 24.55 47.68
CA PRO A 1016 -1.85 24.80 47.64
C PRO A 1016 -1.40 25.62 48.88
N VAL A 1017 -0.19 25.35 49.35
CA VAL A 1017 0.50 26.20 50.34
C VAL A 1017 1.95 26.41 49.91
N VAL A 1018 2.46 27.64 50.06
CA VAL A 1018 3.83 27.97 49.70
C VAL A 1018 4.70 27.98 50.95
N MET A 1019 5.83 27.29 50.87
CA MET A 1019 6.81 27.19 51.93
C MET A 1019 8.02 28.06 51.59
N VAL A 1020 8.11 29.22 52.25
CA VAL A 1020 9.27 30.12 52.16
C VAL A 1020 10.17 29.86 53.37
N PRO A 1021 11.49 29.63 53.18
CA PRO A 1021 12.41 29.42 54.29
C PRO A 1021 12.31 30.50 55.37
N GLY A 1022 12.14 30.10 56.63
CA GLY A 1022 12.07 31.01 57.78
C GLY A 1022 10.73 31.73 57.96
N GLN A 1023 9.71 31.43 57.14
CA GLN A 1023 8.36 32.01 57.25
C GLN A 1023 7.31 30.93 57.54
N PRO A 1024 6.17 31.30 58.16
CA PRO A 1024 5.04 30.37 58.29
C PRO A 1024 4.47 29.98 56.92
N PRO A 1025 3.81 28.81 56.80
CA PRO A 1025 3.18 28.38 55.56
C PRO A 1025 2.21 29.44 55.01
N GLN A 1026 2.39 29.84 53.75
CA GLN A 1026 1.57 30.86 53.12
C GLN A 1026 0.45 30.21 52.29
N PHE A 1027 -0.77 30.24 52.81
CA PHE A 1027 -1.94 29.78 52.07
C PHE A 1027 -2.28 30.76 50.94
N ILE A 1028 -2.81 30.23 49.85
CA ILE A 1028 -3.23 31.02 48.69
C ILE A 1028 -4.75 31.17 48.73
N ASP A 1029 -5.22 32.38 49.00
CA ASP A 1029 -6.64 32.66 49.16
C ASP A 1029 -7.43 32.37 47.88
N GLY A 1030 -8.60 31.76 48.04
CA GLY A 1030 -9.57 31.55 46.94
C GLY A 1030 -9.22 30.44 45.94
N ILE A 1031 -8.15 29.65 46.18
CA ILE A 1031 -7.71 28.57 45.30
C ILE A 1031 -7.73 27.22 46.04
N TYR A 1032 -8.78 26.43 45.82
CA TYR A 1032 -8.94 25.08 46.37
C TYR A 1032 -9.91 24.24 45.53
N LEU A 1033 -9.91 22.92 45.72
CA LEU A 1033 -10.92 22.00 45.20
C LEU A 1033 -11.54 21.20 46.34
N LEU A 1034 -12.87 21.05 46.33
CA LEU A 1034 -13.56 20.12 47.23
C LEU A 1034 -13.47 18.69 46.66
N LYS A 1035 -13.04 17.74 47.50
CA LYS A 1035 -12.94 16.32 47.16
C LYS A 1035 -13.66 15.43 48.17
N ARG A 1036 -14.16 14.28 47.72
CA ARG A 1036 -14.87 13.29 48.55
C ARG A 1036 -14.21 11.91 48.52
N SER A 1037 -13.26 11.67 47.63
CA SER A 1037 -12.50 10.42 47.57
C SER A 1037 -11.07 10.61 48.06
N LEU A 1038 -10.65 9.70 48.94
CA LEU A 1038 -9.29 9.58 49.45
C LEU A 1038 -9.03 8.10 49.68
N GLN A 1039 -7.95 7.56 49.10
CA GLN A 1039 -7.55 6.17 49.33
C GLN A 1039 -6.45 6.08 50.38
N VAL A 1040 -6.63 5.20 51.35
CA VAL A 1040 -5.65 4.97 52.42
C VAL A 1040 -5.47 3.47 52.57
N LYS A 1041 -4.25 2.98 52.33
CA LYS A 1041 -3.91 1.55 52.41
C LYS A 1041 -2.64 1.35 53.23
N ASP A 1042 -2.56 0.23 53.94
CA ASP A 1042 -1.28 -0.27 54.42
C ASP A 1042 -0.52 -0.90 53.24
N ALA A 1043 0.81 -0.82 53.24
CA ALA A 1043 1.64 -1.32 52.14
C ALA A 1043 1.40 -2.82 51.82
N SER A 1044 0.99 -3.61 52.83
CA SER A 1044 0.62 -5.03 52.67
C SER A 1044 -0.66 -5.25 51.85
N ASP A 1045 -1.51 -4.23 51.77
CA ASP A 1045 -2.85 -4.32 51.17
C ASP A 1045 -2.86 -3.72 49.75
N VAL A 1046 -1.68 -3.29 49.25
CA VAL A 1046 -1.51 -2.72 47.90
C VAL A 1046 -1.23 -3.86 46.92
N GLY A 1047 -2.22 -4.17 46.07
CA GLY A 1047 -2.08 -5.13 44.99
C GLY A 1047 -1.28 -4.58 43.79
N PRO A 1048 -0.89 -5.44 42.83
CA PRO A 1048 -0.09 -5.04 41.66
C PRO A 1048 -0.79 -3.99 40.78
N ASN A 1049 -2.12 -4.07 40.66
CA ASN A 1049 -2.95 -3.18 39.83
C ASN A 1049 -3.47 -1.95 40.59
N ASP A 1050 -3.10 -1.78 41.86
CA ASP A 1050 -3.50 -0.61 42.64
C ASP A 1050 -2.65 0.61 42.27
N LEU A 1051 -3.27 1.79 42.16
CA LEU A 1051 -2.57 3.05 41.89
C LEU A 1051 -1.51 3.39 42.95
N GLU A 1052 -1.71 2.90 44.18
CA GLU A 1052 -0.75 3.02 45.27
C GLU A 1052 0.58 2.30 44.99
N ASN A 1053 0.59 1.30 44.10
CA ASN A 1053 1.81 0.60 43.68
C ASN A 1053 2.79 1.55 42.95
N MET A 1054 2.28 2.64 42.34
CA MET A 1054 3.13 3.69 41.74
C MET A 1054 4.04 4.40 42.76
N PHE A 1055 3.74 4.32 44.07
CA PHE A 1055 4.64 4.79 45.13
C PHE A 1055 5.66 3.72 45.55
N LEU A 1056 5.21 2.46 45.69
CA LEU A 1056 6.01 1.35 46.24
C LEU A 1056 7.03 0.78 45.24
N GLN A 1057 6.64 0.56 43.99
CA GLN A 1057 7.47 -0.10 42.97
C GLN A 1057 8.78 0.66 42.70
N PRO A 1058 8.81 1.99 42.46
CA PRO A 1058 10.06 2.72 42.21
C PRO A 1058 11.02 2.73 43.40
N ARG A 1059 10.52 2.45 44.61
CA ARG A 1059 11.28 2.42 45.87
C ARG A 1059 11.69 1.00 46.27
N GLY A 1060 11.43 -0.01 45.43
CA GLY A 1060 11.83 -1.40 45.66
C GLY A 1060 10.92 -2.18 46.62
N PHE A 1061 9.76 -1.62 47.02
CA PHE A 1061 8.81 -2.24 47.95
C PHE A 1061 7.59 -2.86 47.26
N GLY A 1062 7.35 -2.57 45.99
CA GLY A 1062 6.21 -3.10 45.24
C GLY A 1062 6.38 -4.57 44.85
N HIS A 1063 5.28 -5.24 44.51
CA HIS A 1063 5.34 -6.53 43.85
C HIS A 1063 6.18 -6.38 42.57
N LYS A 1064 7.29 -7.12 42.44
CA LYS A 1064 7.98 -7.25 41.17
C LYS A 1064 6.99 -7.95 40.24
N HIS A 1065 6.54 -7.25 39.19
CA HIS A 1065 6.01 -7.93 38.01
C HIS A 1065 7.17 -8.75 37.44
N THR A 1066 7.18 -10.04 37.75
CA THR A 1066 8.12 -11.04 37.21
C THR A 1066 7.52 -11.73 36.02
#